data_AF-A0AAN7HG33-F1
#
_entry.id   AF-A0AAN7HG33-F1
#
_cell.length_a   1.000
_cell.length_b   1.000
_cell.length_c   1.000
_cell.angle_alpha   90.00
_cell.angle_beta   90.00
_cell.angle_gamma   90.00
#
_symmetry.space_group_name_H-M   'P 1'
#
loop_
_entity.id
_entity.type
_entity.pdbx_description
1 polymer ?
#
loop_
_entity_poly.entity_id
_entity_poly.type
_entity_poly.pdbx_seq_one_letter_code
_entity_poly.pdbx_strand_id
1 'polypeptide(L)'
;MSSTSVLTPEEKEHFLIHGWVKISNAFTREQAEDFTANVWTRLGMDPNDQSTWTRLRTNMPGIRKFDPAVFAPRAWAAICELCGGEDRVDPASREWRDSLIVNLGDEKHGGKPIPPQDLPEWHVDGDFFVHYLDSREQALLVTPLFTDIVPNGGATIICPEAIPKIAKHLHDHPEGVSPRMVPRGQPKFEQGQEKDLSFFCNVAKSCDNFIEATGQVGDVYLMHPLMLHAPSSNALRRVRIIINPAVSLKTEHCFDREDGNYSLVEQFTLRSLGKDRLPGWKATGPREAIVPERVRIQERMKQEELKRLAELEAKKAQQSTEGQQTNFDTTADLLTFNNPNFASPPTPYSLQPRMSDSESDDYRVEEPILAPDDPMRAFVPKSFGKTTKEANVARQIEQTRRQVEKPAPQKQKKPASDSDDSDDSDSESDDEDVAERFPVTHEMVLKTHERAVTSIALDPAGSRMVTGSLDAKVNFHDFPAMTPTTLRAFKSVDPWETKKSAPADSHAIQHVEFSRHSGSVFLCVTAHPQAKILSRDGAVVTEFVKGDMYLRDMNNTKGHVGEVTSGTWHPADPNICVTAGSDSTLRIWDINNKRSQKDVIVFKSKAAGTAGRTRMTAVAWGASAQGNSSVLVSAALDGSLVMYSGNGPFTRPAAEIRDAHRPDTWTGGIDISTDGRMVVTRGGDGLIKLWDTRKFKQPLVKIDHPSTSDRYPMTNIKYSPDSRYIITGSASGHLHILNPANLRPEHVTPITPGIPLIAVDWHPKLNQILTGSANAETRVLYNPSLSTRGALEVMSRAPKKRHVDDDPAFTTDQSQLGLSADAIITPGALASAKRGGGVSVSGKTSRDPYRPQVQQITPFMRSQPDEKHIEENIPLSRMLHEDPREALLKYADVAKKDPVFTGAWAKTQPVTQYTELSDEEEGGKEGRDAKRVKR
;
A
#
# COMPACT_ATOMS: atom_id res chain seq x y z
N MET A 1 -20.96 26.24 -8.94
CA MET A 1 -20.12 27.44 -9.14
C MET A 1 -20.24 27.83 -10.60
N SER A 2 -20.45 29.13 -10.86
CA SER A 2 -20.71 29.73 -12.18
C SER A 2 -19.68 29.27 -13.22
N SER A 3 -20.15 28.78 -14.37
CA SER A 3 -19.36 28.30 -15.50
C SER A 3 -18.73 29.48 -16.26
N THR A 4 -17.56 29.91 -15.82
CA THR A 4 -16.67 30.70 -16.68
C THR A 4 -16.05 29.76 -17.71
N SER A 5 -16.50 29.87 -18.97
CA SER A 5 -15.88 29.27 -20.16
C SER A 5 -14.35 29.45 -20.09
N VAL A 6 -13.59 28.36 -20.15
CA VAL A 6 -12.12 28.40 -20.06
C VAL A 6 -11.49 28.52 -21.45
N LEU A 7 -12.14 27.93 -22.45
CA LEU A 7 -11.78 28.12 -23.85
C LEU A 7 -12.34 29.43 -24.38
N THR A 8 -11.53 30.17 -25.14
CA THR A 8 -12.02 31.34 -25.87
C THR A 8 -12.92 30.93 -27.04
N PRO A 9 -13.80 31.82 -27.54
CA PRO A 9 -14.60 31.52 -28.73
C PRO A 9 -13.75 31.09 -29.94
N GLU A 10 -12.58 31.71 -30.13
CA GLU A 10 -11.65 31.40 -31.21
C GLU A 10 -11.02 30.01 -31.04
N GLU A 11 -10.67 29.63 -29.80
CA GLU A 11 -10.15 28.30 -29.48
C GLU A 11 -11.20 27.20 -29.74
N LYS A 12 -12.46 27.47 -29.44
CA LYS A 12 -13.59 26.56 -29.74
C LYS A 12 -13.82 26.43 -31.23
N GLU A 13 -13.83 27.54 -31.96
CA GLU A 13 -13.98 27.54 -33.41
C GLU A 13 -12.80 26.82 -34.08
N HIS A 14 -11.57 27.05 -33.62
CA HIS A 14 -10.39 26.35 -34.09
C HIS A 14 -10.51 24.83 -33.89
N PHE A 15 -10.98 24.37 -32.72
CA PHE A 15 -11.25 22.95 -32.50
C PHE A 15 -12.34 22.42 -33.45
N LEU A 16 -13.40 23.18 -33.71
CA LEU A 16 -14.48 22.78 -34.63
C LEU A 16 -14.09 22.78 -36.13
N ILE A 17 -12.96 23.37 -36.48
CA ILE A 17 -12.41 23.37 -37.85
C ILE A 17 -11.31 22.33 -38.00
N HIS A 18 -10.41 22.23 -37.02
CA HIS A 18 -9.20 21.42 -37.12
C HIS A 18 -9.17 20.18 -36.24
N GLY A 19 -10.10 20.03 -35.30
CA GLY A 19 -10.15 18.90 -34.37
C GLY A 19 -9.05 18.91 -33.31
N TRP A 20 -8.38 20.04 -33.08
CA TRP A 20 -7.40 20.20 -32.01
C TRP A 20 -7.32 21.64 -31.51
N VAL A 21 -6.80 21.81 -30.29
CA VAL A 21 -6.52 23.10 -29.68
C VAL A 21 -5.27 22.99 -28.81
N LYS A 22 -4.47 24.06 -28.75
CA LYS A 22 -3.30 24.16 -27.87
C LYS A 22 -3.62 25.10 -26.71
N ILE A 23 -3.53 24.59 -25.49
CA ILE A 23 -3.65 25.36 -24.26
C ILE A 23 -2.26 25.79 -23.82
N SER A 24 -1.94 27.07 -24.02
CA SER A 24 -0.62 27.60 -23.65
C SER A 24 -0.49 27.81 -22.14
N ASN A 25 0.72 27.57 -21.60
CA ASN A 25 1.05 27.78 -20.18
C ASN A 25 0.05 27.13 -19.20
N ALA A 26 -0.32 25.86 -19.45
CA ALA A 26 -1.25 25.14 -18.57
C ALA A 26 -0.61 24.70 -17.24
N PHE A 27 0.71 24.52 -17.21
CA PHE A 27 1.51 24.25 -16.01
C PHE A 27 2.88 24.95 -16.11
N THR A 28 3.60 25.10 -15.01
CA THR A 28 4.85 25.86 -14.94
C THR A 28 6.08 25.02 -15.33
N ARG A 29 7.16 25.70 -15.70
CA ARG A 29 8.47 25.06 -15.97
C ARG A 29 9.02 24.33 -14.73
N GLU A 30 8.87 24.91 -13.53
CA GLU A 30 9.28 24.28 -12.27
C GLU A 30 8.53 22.96 -12.01
N GLN A 31 7.21 22.94 -12.26
CA GLN A 31 6.40 21.72 -12.17
C GLN A 31 6.88 20.66 -13.18
N ALA A 32 7.30 21.07 -14.38
CA ALA A 32 7.85 20.18 -15.39
C ALA A 32 9.22 19.61 -15.01
N GLU A 33 10.09 20.41 -14.41
CA GLU A 33 11.41 20.02 -13.93
C GLU A 33 11.32 18.98 -12.80
N ASP A 34 10.46 19.19 -11.79
CA ASP A 34 10.23 18.19 -10.73
C ASP A 34 9.74 16.86 -11.33
N PHE A 35 8.86 16.95 -12.32
CA PHE A 35 8.28 15.77 -12.94
C PHE A 35 9.26 14.99 -13.81
N THR A 36 10.25 15.66 -14.39
CA THR A 36 11.25 15.07 -15.29
C THR A 36 12.62 14.83 -14.64
N ALA A 37 12.82 15.22 -13.37
CA ALA A 37 14.10 15.16 -12.67
C ALA A 37 14.81 13.80 -12.73
N ASN A 38 14.04 12.70 -12.76
CA ASN A 38 14.57 11.34 -12.75
C ASN A 38 14.61 10.67 -14.13
N VAL A 39 14.31 11.39 -15.22
CA VAL A 39 14.15 10.79 -16.57
C VAL A 39 15.42 10.07 -17.03
N TRP A 40 16.59 10.67 -16.85
CA TRP A 40 17.88 10.11 -17.30
C TRP A 40 18.29 8.88 -16.50
N THR A 41 18.09 8.92 -15.18
CA THR A 41 18.31 7.78 -14.28
C THR A 41 17.44 6.59 -14.71
N ARG A 42 16.16 6.85 -14.98
CA ARG A 42 15.21 5.84 -15.44
C ARG A 42 15.57 5.31 -16.84
N LEU A 43 16.04 6.15 -17.75
CA LEU A 43 16.54 5.72 -19.07
C LEU A 43 17.85 4.93 -18.97
N GLY A 44 18.67 5.17 -17.95
CA GLY A 44 20.01 4.60 -17.82
C GLY A 44 20.98 5.16 -18.87
N MET A 45 20.77 6.42 -19.25
CA MET A 45 21.54 7.16 -20.25
C MET A 45 22.05 8.46 -19.64
N ASP A 46 23.13 9.01 -20.18
CA ASP A 46 23.70 10.27 -19.72
C ASP A 46 23.13 11.44 -20.55
N PRO A 47 22.55 12.49 -19.94
CA PRO A 47 22.11 13.68 -20.66
C PRO A 47 23.23 14.41 -21.42
N ASN A 48 24.47 14.32 -20.93
CA ASN A 48 25.61 15.06 -21.46
C ASN A 48 26.42 14.26 -22.49
N ASP A 49 26.19 12.95 -22.59
CA ASP A 49 26.84 12.07 -23.57
C ASP A 49 25.83 11.41 -24.50
N GLN A 50 25.66 12.00 -25.69
CA GLN A 50 24.76 11.53 -26.73
C GLN A 50 25.13 10.14 -27.29
N SER A 51 26.35 9.66 -27.07
CA SER A 51 26.74 8.30 -27.50
C SER A 51 26.03 7.22 -26.68
N THR A 52 25.56 7.56 -25.48
CA THR A 52 24.78 6.66 -24.62
C THR A 52 23.32 6.53 -25.05
N TRP A 53 22.84 7.37 -25.99
CA TRP A 53 21.45 7.42 -26.43
C TRP A 53 21.16 6.30 -27.43
N THR A 54 20.96 5.09 -26.92
CA THR A 54 20.85 3.88 -27.76
C THR A 54 19.51 3.70 -28.48
N ARG A 55 18.49 4.52 -28.19
CA ARG A 55 17.13 4.39 -28.74
C ARG A 55 16.58 5.74 -29.19
N LEU A 56 15.96 5.78 -30.36
CA LEU A 56 15.26 6.96 -30.90
C LEU A 56 14.13 7.42 -29.96
N ARG A 57 13.27 6.50 -29.55
CA ARG A 57 12.09 6.77 -28.72
C ARG A 57 11.92 5.69 -27.67
N THR A 58 11.60 6.09 -26.44
CA THR A 58 11.28 5.19 -25.34
C THR A 58 9.95 5.59 -24.70
N ASN A 59 9.01 4.64 -24.62
CA ASN A 59 7.73 4.81 -23.92
C ASN A 59 7.89 4.23 -22.51
N MET A 60 8.18 5.11 -21.55
CA MET A 60 8.49 4.73 -20.18
C MET A 60 7.22 4.34 -19.40
N PRO A 61 7.26 3.33 -18.52
CA PRO A 61 6.15 2.94 -17.68
C PRO A 61 5.82 4.00 -16.61
N GLY A 62 4.56 4.13 -16.23
CA GLY A 62 4.16 5.00 -15.11
C GLY A 62 4.53 4.44 -13.73
N ILE A 63 5.18 5.28 -12.92
CA ILE A 63 5.53 5.06 -11.51
C ILE A 63 4.70 6.00 -10.61
N ARG A 64 4.69 7.31 -10.88
CA ARG A 64 3.95 8.35 -10.15
C ARG A 64 2.59 8.62 -10.81
N LYS A 65 1.58 8.91 -10.00
CA LYS A 65 0.28 9.42 -10.44
C LYS A 65 0.07 10.84 -9.92
N PHE A 66 -0.65 11.66 -10.65
CA PHE A 66 -0.99 13.03 -10.27
C PHE A 66 -2.32 13.47 -10.89
N ASP A 67 -2.96 14.45 -10.25
CA ASP A 67 -4.26 14.95 -10.66
C ASP A 67 -4.10 16.17 -11.59
N PRO A 68 -4.56 16.10 -12.86
CA PRO A 68 -4.48 17.23 -13.79
C PRO A 68 -5.28 18.43 -13.33
N ALA A 69 -6.34 18.26 -12.51
CA ALA A 69 -7.12 19.37 -11.97
C ALA A 69 -6.28 20.23 -11.00
N VAL A 70 -5.26 19.64 -10.37
CA VAL A 70 -4.33 20.34 -9.47
C VAL A 70 -3.07 20.77 -10.22
N PHE A 71 -2.53 19.89 -11.07
CA PHE A 71 -1.27 20.13 -11.76
C PHE A 71 -1.39 21.12 -12.92
N ALA A 72 -2.45 21.00 -13.72
CA ALA A 72 -2.72 21.83 -14.89
C ALA A 72 -4.21 22.23 -14.95
N PRO A 73 -4.69 23.05 -13.99
CA PRO A 73 -6.13 23.33 -13.80
C PRO A 73 -6.81 23.88 -15.05
N ARG A 74 -6.11 24.72 -15.84
CA ARG A 74 -6.64 25.27 -17.10
C ARG A 74 -6.82 24.18 -18.16
N ALA A 75 -5.90 23.24 -18.28
CA ALA A 75 -6.03 22.12 -19.21
C ALA A 75 -7.16 21.17 -18.78
N TRP A 76 -7.30 20.87 -17.48
CA TRP A 76 -8.42 20.05 -16.99
C TRP A 76 -9.78 20.69 -17.27
N ALA A 77 -9.92 21.99 -17.01
CA ALA A 77 -11.17 22.68 -17.28
C ALA A 77 -11.50 22.70 -18.79
N ALA A 78 -10.50 22.89 -19.66
CA ALA A 78 -10.67 22.80 -21.11
C ALA A 78 -11.08 21.39 -21.58
N ILE A 79 -10.54 20.33 -20.97
CA ILE A 79 -10.94 18.94 -21.22
C ILE A 79 -12.43 18.75 -20.90
N CYS A 80 -12.84 19.17 -19.69
CA CYS A 80 -14.24 19.08 -19.27
C CYS A 80 -15.16 19.86 -20.21
N GLU A 81 -14.75 21.04 -20.66
CA GLU A 81 -15.52 21.87 -21.58
C GLU A 81 -15.67 21.23 -22.97
N LEU A 82 -14.60 20.68 -23.56
CA LEU A 82 -14.65 19.97 -24.85
C LEU A 82 -15.56 18.73 -24.80
N CYS A 83 -15.55 18.01 -23.67
CA CYS A 83 -16.36 16.81 -23.44
C CYS A 83 -17.83 17.12 -23.07
N GLY A 84 -18.20 18.39 -22.89
CA GLY A 84 -19.58 18.79 -22.57
C GLY A 84 -19.95 18.73 -21.09
N GLY A 85 -18.96 18.79 -20.19
CA GLY A 85 -19.12 18.84 -18.74
C GLY A 85 -18.22 17.86 -18.00
N GLU A 86 -17.76 18.23 -16.79
CA GLU A 86 -16.98 17.35 -15.91
C GLU A 86 -17.80 16.12 -15.47
N ASP A 87 -19.12 16.25 -15.40
CA ASP A 87 -20.03 15.16 -15.09
C ASP A 87 -20.04 14.05 -16.15
N ARG A 88 -19.65 14.34 -17.39
CA ARG A 88 -19.57 13.37 -18.50
C ARG A 88 -18.23 12.65 -18.57
N VAL A 89 -17.16 13.29 -18.06
CA VAL A 89 -15.81 12.72 -18.04
C VAL A 89 -15.72 11.63 -16.97
N ASP A 90 -15.08 10.51 -17.30
CA ASP A 90 -14.85 9.42 -16.34
C ASP A 90 -13.88 9.91 -15.24
N PRO A 91 -14.18 9.71 -13.95
CA PRO A 91 -13.27 10.06 -12.86
C PRO A 91 -11.86 9.47 -12.99
N ALA A 92 -11.70 8.32 -13.67
CA ALA A 92 -10.39 7.73 -13.95
C ALA A 92 -9.48 8.65 -14.80
N SER A 93 -10.07 9.55 -15.59
CA SER A 93 -9.32 10.55 -16.39
C SER A 93 -8.57 11.58 -15.53
N ARG A 94 -8.84 11.63 -14.21
CA ARG A 94 -8.08 12.44 -13.24
C ARG A 94 -6.78 11.77 -12.77
N GLU A 95 -6.45 10.57 -13.26
CA GLU A 95 -5.18 9.91 -12.92
C GLU A 95 -4.16 10.03 -14.06
N TRP A 96 -3.49 11.18 -14.19
CA TRP A 96 -2.33 11.28 -15.07
C TRP A 96 -1.13 10.58 -14.44
N ARG A 97 -0.23 10.05 -15.28
CA ARG A 97 0.95 9.29 -14.84
C ARG A 97 2.21 9.81 -15.51
N ASP A 98 3.35 9.59 -14.87
CA ASP A 98 4.70 9.86 -15.42
C ASP A 98 5.13 8.78 -16.43
N SER A 99 4.20 8.39 -17.31
CA SER A 99 4.45 7.50 -18.44
C SER A 99 5.09 8.29 -19.58
N LEU A 100 6.32 8.75 -19.33
CA LEU A 100 7.04 9.67 -20.20
C LEU A 100 7.34 9.02 -21.55
N ILE A 101 7.04 9.74 -22.63
CA ILE A 101 7.42 9.38 -24.00
C ILE A 101 8.60 10.27 -24.37
N VAL A 102 9.79 9.70 -24.28
CA VAL A 102 11.04 10.39 -24.57
C VAL A 102 11.47 10.10 -25.99
N ASN A 103 11.68 11.15 -26.79
CA ASN A 103 12.26 11.06 -28.13
C ASN A 103 13.61 11.80 -28.13
N LEU A 104 14.67 11.08 -28.47
CA LEU A 104 16.06 11.54 -28.48
C LEU A 104 16.62 11.73 -29.91
N GLY A 105 15.88 11.27 -30.92
CA GLY A 105 16.34 11.21 -32.31
C GLY A 105 17.34 10.06 -32.55
N ASP A 106 17.67 9.82 -33.82
CA ASP A 106 18.57 8.74 -34.25
C ASP A 106 19.65 9.32 -35.18
N GLU A 107 20.87 8.86 -35.01
CA GLU A 107 22.02 9.23 -35.82
C GLU A 107 21.87 8.76 -37.27
N LYS A 108 21.18 7.62 -37.48
CA LYS A 108 21.00 7.01 -38.81
C LYS A 108 20.27 7.90 -39.82
N HIS A 109 19.42 8.81 -39.35
CA HIS A 109 18.65 9.72 -40.21
C HIS A 109 19.38 11.04 -40.50
N GLY A 110 20.64 11.19 -40.02
CA GLY A 110 21.57 12.23 -40.46
C GLY A 110 21.08 13.67 -40.31
N GLY A 111 20.16 13.91 -39.36
CA GLY A 111 19.56 15.22 -39.12
C GLY A 111 18.69 15.76 -40.25
N LYS A 112 18.23 14.90 -41.18
CA LYS A 112 17.30 15.30 -42.25
C LYS A 112 15.85 15.02 -41.84
N PRO A 113 14.92 15.98 -41.99
CA PRO A 113 13.52 15.74 -41.72
C PRO A 113 12.95 14.77 -42.76
N ILE A 114 12.14 13.82 -42.30
CA ILE A 114 11.38 12.91 -43.17
C ILE A 114 10.06 13.61 -43.52
N PRO A 115 9.63 13.64 -44.79
CA PRO A 115 8.31 14.16 -45.15
C PRO A 115 7.21 13.47 -44.34
N PRO A 116 6.19 14.20 -43.83
CA PRO A 116 5.13 13.61 -43.02
C PRO A 116 4.44 12.39 -43.66
N GLN A 117 4.25 12.39 -44.97
CA GLN A 117 3.63 11.30 -45.73
C GLN A 117 4.43 9.99 -45.69
N ASP A 118 5.74 10.09 -45.51
CA ASP A 118 6.68 8.96 -45.52
C ASP A 118 7.04 8.51 -44.10
N LEU A 119 6.51 9.15 -43.06
CA LEU A 119 6.76 8.74 -41.70
C LEU A 119 6.22 7.34 -41.43
N PRO A 120 7.01 6.48 -40.78
CA PRO A 120 6.51 5.23 -40.25
C PRO A 120 5.67 5.50 -39.00
N GLU A 121 4.87 4.51 -38.59
CA GLU A 121 4.13 4.54 -37.33
C GLU A 121 2.97 5.55 -37.21
N TRP A 122 2.30 5.89 -38.31
CA TRP A 122 1.00 6.55 -38.24
C TRP A 122 -0.02 5.68 -37.49
N HIS A 123 -0.74 6.27 -36.53
CA HIS A 123 -1.78 5.58 -35.77
C HIS A 123 -2.80 6.54 -35.17
N VAL A 124 -3.91 5.96 -34.72
CA VAL A 124 -4.84 6.56 -33.76
C VAL A 124 -4.69 5.77 -32.46
N ASP A 125 -4.81 6.46 -31.33
CA ASP A 125 -4.71 5.81 -30.02
C ASP A 125 -6.00 5.07 -29.64
N GLY A 126 -5.86 4.06 -28.78
CA GLY A 126 -6.96 3.20 -28.33
C GLY A 126 -6.73 1.71 -28.58
N ASP A 127 -5.49 1.25 -28.50
CA ASP A 127 -5.13 -0.16 -28.76
C ASP A 127 -5.55 -1.15 -27.67
N PHE A 128 -6.20 -0.66 -26.61
CA PHE A 128 -6.71 -1.45 -25.49
C PHE A 128 -8.21 -1.75 -25.61
N PHE A 129 -8.85 -1.43 -26.74
CA PHE A 129 -10.26 -1.74 -26.98
C PHE A 129 -10.59 -1.89 -28.47
N VAL A 130 -11.75 -2.48 -28.78
CA VAL A 130 -12.31 -2.47 -30.14
C VAL A 130 -12.95 -1.12 -30.42
N HIS A 131 -12.55 -0.47 -31.52
CA HIS A 131 -13.04 0.85 -31.87
C HIS A 131 -14.44 0.83 -32.48
N TYR A 132 -15.23 1.80 -32.04
CA TYR A 132 -16.51 2.22 -32.59
C TYR A 132 -16.49 3.75 -32.78
N LEU A 133 -17.39 4.29 -33.61
CA LEU A 133 -17.52 5.74 -33.78
C LEU A 133 -17.88 6.44 -32.46
N ASP A 134 -18.63 5.77 -31.59
CA ASP A 134 -19.13 6.28 -30.30
C ASP A 134 -18.34 5.80 -29.07
N SER A 135 -17.10 5.34 -29.28
CA SER A 135 -16.25 4.78 -28.22
C SER A 135 -16.14 5.73 -27.02
N ARG A 136 -16.44 5.23 -25.81
CA ARG A 136 -16.32 6.00 -24.57
C ARG A 136 -14.92 5.92 -23.96
N GLU A 137 -14.19 4.88 -24.34
CA GLU A 137 -12.87 4.54 -23.82
C GLU A 137 -11.83 5.61 -24.15
N GLN A 138 -12.05 6.39 -25.22
CA GLN A 138 -11.20 7.50 -25.61
C GLN A 138 -12.01 8.61 -26.29
N ALA A 139 -12.20 9.71 -25.56
CA ALA A 139 -12.93 10.89 -26.01
C ALA A 139 -12.04 12.09 -26.35
N LEU A 140 -10.83 12.16 -25.78
CA LEU A 140 -9.80 13.12 -26.19
C LEU A 140 -8.42 12.47 -26.12
N LEU A 141 -7.56 12.93 -27.02
CA LEU A 141 -6.12 12.69 -27.01
C LEU A 141 -5.44 13.92 -26.41
N VAL A 142 -4.65 13.73 -25.34
CA VAL A 142 -4.05 14.83 -24.59
C VAL A 142 -2.54 14.70 -24.61
N THR A 143 -1.82 15.76 -24.99
CA THR A 143 -0.36 15.75 -25.08
C THR A 143 0.24 16.97 -24.38
N PRO A 144 0.57 16.84 -23.09
CA PRO A 144 1.32 17.84 -22.32
C PRO A 144 2.81 17.84 -22.71
N LEU A 145 3.38 19.04 -22.90
CA LEU A 145 4.77 19.23 -23.29
C LEU A 145 5.65 19.53 -22.07
N PHE A 146 6.57 18.61 -21.75
CA PHE A 146 7.50 18.75 -20.62
C PHE A 146 8.87 19.33 -21.01
N THR A 147 9.08 19.58 -22.30
CA THR A 147 10.29 20.20 -22.86
C THR A 147 9.88 21.21 -23.92
N ASP A 148 10.71 22.22 -24.18
CA ASP A 148 10.51 23.12 -25.32
C ASP A 148 10.69 22.33 -26.64
N ILE A 149 9.66 22.33 -27.48
CA ILE A 149 9.66 21.61 -28.77
C ILE A 149 9.64 22.63 -29.90
N VAL A 150 10.80 22.75 -30.56
CA VAL A 150 10.97 23.56 -31.77
C VAL A 150 10.67 22.73 -33.03
N PRO A 151 10.42 23.36 -34.19
CA PRO A 151 10.25 22.63 -35.45
C PRO A 151 11.43 21.70 -35.74
N ASN A 152 11.15 20.49 -36.23
CA ASN A 152 12.09 19.38 -36.41
C ASN A 152 12.74 18.83 -35.11
N GLY A 153 12.31 19.33 -33.94
CA GLY A 153 12.80 18.97 -32.61
C GLY A 153 12.08 17.78 -31.99
N GLY A 154 11.48 16.90 -32.80
CA GLY A 154 10.89 15.66 -32.30
C GLY A 154 9.41 15.76 -31.93
N ALA A 155 8.69 16.79 -32.36
CA ALA A 155 7.27 16.95 -32.04
C ALA A 155 6.42 15.79 -32.58
N THR A 156 5.22 15.63 -32.02
CA THR A 156 4.19 14.78 -32.62
C THR A 156 3.65 15.46 -33.87
N ILE A 157 3.61 14.74 -34.99
CA ILE A 157 3.02 15.24 -36.23
C ILE A 157 1.58 14.74 -36.29
N ILE A 158 0.64 15.64 -36.52
CA ILE A 158 -0.80 15.38 -36.54
C ILE A 158 -1.38 15.66 -37.93
N CYS A 159 -2.40 14.91 -38.32
CA CYS A 159 -3.08 15.04 -39.60
C CYS A 159 -4.59 15.24 -39.40
N PRO A 160 -5.05 16.50 -39.29
CA PRO A 160 -6.48 16.82 -39.16
C PRO A 160 -7.35 16.28 -40.30
N GLU A 161 -6.81 16.28 -41.52
CA GLU A 161 -7.51 15.86 -42.74
C GLU A 161 -7.88 14.36 -42.74
N ALA A 162 -7.22 13.55 -41.91
CA ALA A 162 -7.51 12.13 -41.78
C ALA A 162 -8.77 11.84 -40.95
N ILE A 163 -9.20 12.76 -40.08
CA ILE A 163 -10.32 12.51 -39.15
C ILE A 163 -11.62 12.15 -39.90
N PRO A 164 -12.06 12.89 -40.94
CA PRO A 164 -13.25 12.52 -41.71
C PRO A 164 -13.16 11.13 -42.34
N LYS A 165 -11.98 10.73 -42.83
CA LYS A 165 -11.75 9.43 -43.45
C LYS A 165 -11.89 8.29 -42.43
N ILE A 166 -11.33 8.48 -41.23
CA ILE A 166 -11.40 7.50 -40.14
C ILE A 166 -12.81 7.45 -39.54
N ALA A 167 -13.45 8.60 -39.32
CA ALA A 167 -14.82 8.69 -38.84
C ALA A 167 -15.79 7.97 -39.80
N LYS A 168 -15.63 8.17 -41.12
CA LYS A 168 -16.42 7.46 -42.13
C LYS A 168 -16.20 5.95 -42.06
N HIS A 169 -14.95 5.50 -41.92
CA HIS A 169 -14.64 4.08 -41.78
C HIS A 169 -15.33 3.45 -40.56
N LEU A 170 -15.31 4.13 -39.40
CA LEU A 170 -16.00 3.66 -38.19
C LEU A 170 -17.52 3.72 -38.30
N HIS A 171 -18.06 4.74 -38.99
CA HIS A 171 -19.49 4.84 -39.27
C HIS A 171 -19.98 3.68 -40.13
N ASP A 172 -19.22 3.28 -41.14
CA ASP A 172 -19.59 2.24 -42.11
C ASP A 172 -19.44 0.81 -41.56
N HIS A 173 -18.77 0.63 -40.40
CA HIS A 173 -18.55 -0.66 -39.73
C HIS A 173 -19.07 -0.65 -38.28
N PRO A 174 -20.40 -0.59 -38.07
CA PRO A 174 -21.00 -0.55 -36.73
C PRO A 174 -20.74 -1.82 -35.90
N GLU A 175 -20.33 -2.93 -36.53
CA GLU A 175 -19.92 -4.17 -35.87
C GLU A 175 -18.60 -4.06 -35.09
N GLY A 176 -17.87 -2.96 -35.29
CA GLY A 176 -16.61 -2.65 -34.61
C GLY A 176 -15.38 -3.03 -35.43
N VAL A 177 -14.30 -2.27 -35.21
CA VAL A 177 -13.01 -2.50 -35.87
C VAL A 177 -11.92 -2.70 -34.83
N SER A 178 -10.93 -3.54 -35.13
CA SER A 178 -9.76 -3.73 -34.27
C SER A 178 -8.95 -2.42 -34.11
N PRO A 179 -8.02 -2.33 -33.14
CA PRO A 179 -7.02 -1.25 -33.03
C PRO A 179 -6.25 -0.89 -34.31
N ARG A 180 -6.26 -1.76 -35.32
CA ARG A 180 -5.61 -1.56 -36.62
C ARG A 180 -6.60 -1.29 -37.74
N MET A 181 -7.82 -0.88 -37.40
CA MET A 181 -8.91 -0.52 -38.32
C MET A 181 -9.37 -1.66 -39.23
N VAL A 182 -9.10 -2.91 -38.84
CA VAL A 182 -9.63 -4.10 -39.50
C VAL A 182 -11.06 -4.36 -39.00
N PRO A 183 -12.08 -4.42 -39.87
CA PRO A 183 -13.47 -4.71 -39.47
C PRO A 183 -13.69 -6.11 -38.90
N ARG A 184 -14.66 -6.23 -37.99
CA ARG A 184 -15.07 -7.51 -37.40
C ARG A 184 -15.58 -8.46 -38.48
N GLY A 185 -15.16 -9.73 -38.41
CA GLY A 185 -15.49 -10.75 -39.41
C GLY A 185 -14.46 -10.90 -40.54
N GLN A 186 -13.47 -10.01 -40.64
CA GLN A 186 -12.32 -10.24 -41.52
C GLN A 186 -11.27 -11.17 -40.86
N PRO A 187 -10.54 -12.00 -41.63
CA PRO A 187 -9.61 -13.00 -41.10
C PRO A 187 -8.52 -12.43 -40.17
N LYS A 188 -8.16 -11.16 -40.35
CA LYS A 188 -7.13 -10.46 -39.56
C LYS A 188 -7.66 -9.74 -38.32
N PHE A 189 -8.95 -9.82 -38.01
CA PHE A 189 -9.54 -9.12 -36.87
C PHE A 189 -8.97 -9.61 -35.54
N GLU A 190 -9.00 -10.92 -35.30
CA GLU A 190 -8.48 -11.57 -34.08
C GLU A 190 -6.96 -11.76 -34.13
N GLN A 191 -6.40 -11.88 -35.35
CA GLN A 191 -4.97 -12.08 -35.60
C GLN A 191 -4.20 -10.77 -35.83
N GLY A 192 -4.83 -9.62 -35.58
CA GLY A 192 -4.28 -8.30 -35.92
C GLY A 192 -2.84 -8.19 -35.48
N GLN A 193 -1.90 -8.34 -36.42
CA GLN A 193 -0.48 -8.26 -36.14
C GLN A 193 -0.28 -6.88 -35.53
N GLU A 194 0.11 -6.79 -34.26
CA GLU A 194 0.21 -5.50 -33.54
C GLU A 194 1.05 -4.45 -34.29
N LYS A 195 1.90 -4.90 -35.23
CA LYS A 195 2.80 -4.11 -36.05
C LYS A 195 2.24 -3.66 -37.42
N ASP A 196 1.08 -4.16 -37.86
CA ASP A 196 0.51 -3.77 -39.16
C ASP A 196 -0.20 -2.42 -39.05
N LEU A 197 0.50 -1.36 -39.51
CA LEU A 197 0.00 0.02 -39.53
C LEU A 197 -0.33 0.49 -40.96
N SER A 198 -0.47 -0.44 -41.90
CA SER A 198 -0.66 -0.14 -43.33
C SER A 198 -1.89 0.72 -43.60
N PHE A 199 -3.02 0.48 -42.93
CA PHE A 199 -4.23 1.30 -43.05
C PHE A 199 -3.92 2.78 -42.76
N PHE A 200 -3.33 3.06 -41.60
CA PHE A 200 -3.02 4.41 -41.15
C PHE A 200 -2.00 5.10 -42.04
N CYS A 201 -0.92 4.40 -42.42
CA CYS A 201 0.07 4.93 -43.35
C CYS A 201 -0.53 5.24 -44.74
N ASN A 202 -1.45 4.41 -45.23
CA ASN A 202 -2.13 4.67 -46.51
C ASN A 202 -3.07 5.89 -46.41
N VAL A 203 -3.78 6.06 -45.29
CA VAL A 203 -4.59 7.26 -45.05
C VAL A 203 -3.71 8.50 -45.00
N ALA A 204 -2.59 8.46 -44.26
CA ALA A 204 -1.65 9.58 -44.18
C ALA A 204 -1.09 9.97 -45.56
N LYS A 205 -0.69 9.00 -46.40
CA LYS A 205 -0.22 9.25 -47.77
C LYS A 205 -1.24 9.93 -48.69
N SER A 206 -2.53 9.80 -48.36
CA SER A 206 -3.62 10.42 -49.11
C SER A 206 -4.00 11.82 -48.62
N CYS A 207 -3.26 12.36 -47.64
CA CYS A 207 -3.49 13.67 -47.04
C CYS A 207 -2.29 14.59 -47.30
N ASP A 208 -2.54 15.90 -47.30
CA ASP A 208 -1.52 16.92 -47.55
C ASP A 208 -1.36 17.89 -46.38
N ASN A 209 -2.37 18.04 -45.52
CA ASN A 209 -2.31 18.94 -44.37
C ASN A 209 -1.75 18.24 -43.12
N PHE A 210 -0.50 18.56 -42.79
CA PHE A 210 0.21 18.06 -41.61
C PHE A 210 0.67 19.21 -40.72
N ILE A 211 0.54 19.01 -39.41
CA ILE A 211 0.89 20.01 -38.41
C ILE A 211 1.88 19.40 -37.43
N GLU A 212 2.99 20.08 -37.18
CA GLU A 212 3.95 19.71 -36.15
C GLU A 212 3.55 20.36 -34.82
N ALA A 213 3.30 19.55 -33.78
CA ALA A 213 2.81 20.02 -32.48
C ALA A 213 3.93 20.67 -31.63
N THR A 214 4.44 21.81 -32.09
CA THR A 214 5.52 22.58 -31.44
C THR A 214 4.99 23.52 -30.35
N GLY A 215 5.74 23.70 -29.27
CA GLY A 215 5.33 24.56 -28.16
C GLY A 215 6.42 24.73 -27.11
N GLN A 216 6.09 25.48 -26.06
CA GLN A 216 6.97 25.64 -24.90
C GLN A 216 6.58 24.65 -23.81
N VAL A 217 7.50 24.42 -22.87
CA VAL A 217 7.19 23.66 -21.66
C VAL A 217 5.98 24.27 -20.94
N GLY A 218 5.04 23.42 -20.55
CA GLY A 218 3.77 23.85 -19.95
C GLY A 218 2.61 23.93 -20.93
N ASP A 219 2.84 23.89 -22.24
CA ASP A 219 1.76 23.82 -23.23
C ASP A 219 1.11 22.43 -23.25
N VAL A 220 -0.20 22.37 -23.49
CA VAL A 220 -0.96 21.11 -23.60
C VAL A 220 -1.78 21.11 -24.88
N TYR A 221 -1.59 20.09 -25.72
CA TYR A 221 -2.44 19.84 -26.88
C TYR A 221 -3.63 18.97 -26.50
N LEU A 222 -4.83 19.42 -26.85
CA LEU A 222 -6.08 18.64 -26.75
C LEU A 222 -6.56 18.35 -28.18
N MET A 223 -6.69 17.08 -28.52
CA MET A 223 -6.97 16.62 -29.87
C MET A 223 -8.17 15.68 -29.89
N HIS A 224 -8.88 15.66 -31.01
CA HIS A 224 -9.96 14.73 -31.28
C HIS A 224 -9.47 13.27 -31.15
N PRO A 225 -10.29 12.33 -30.65
CA PRO A 225 -9.86 10.96 -30.40
C PRO A 225 -9.49 10.20 -31.69
N LEU A 226 -10.03 10.63 -32.84
CA LEU A 226 -9.69 10.10 -34.17
C LEU A 226 -8.52 10.81 -34.85
N MET A 227 -7.77 11.65 -34.12
CA MET A 227 -6.62 12.38 -34.67
C MET A 227 -5.51 11.40 -35.07
N LEU A 228 -5.28 11.29 -36.38
CA LEU A 228 -4.17 10.51 -36.91
C LEU A 228 -2.86 11.23 -36.60
N HIS A 229 -1.92 10.53 -35.97
CA HIS A 229 -0.65 11.12 -35.55
C HIS A 229 0.52 10.14 -35.64
N ALA A 230 1.74 10.69 -35.70
CA ALA A 230 2.98 9.93 -35.77
C ALA A 230 4.12 10.64 -35.01
N PRO A 231 5.09 9.89 -34.47
CA PRO A 231 6.34 10.48 -33.99
C PRO A 231 7.15 11.04 -35.17
N SER A 232 7.69 12.25 -35.04
CA SER A 232 8.72 12.71 -35.98
C SER A 232 10.07 12.03 -35.71
N SER A 233 10.95 12.06 -36.72
CA SER A 233 12.31 11.51 -36.64
C SER A 233 13.25 12.26 -35.70
N ASN A 234 12.83 13.43 -35.21
CA ASN A 234 13.63 14.32 -34.36
C ASN A 234 15.02 14.60 -34.96
N ALA A 235 15.01 15.23 -36.14
CA ALA A 235 16.21 15.56 -36.89
C ALA A 235 17.22 16.39 -36.10
N LEU A 236 16.76 17.23 -35.15
CA LEU A 236 17.65 18.05 -34.33
C LEU A 236 18.28 17.30 -33.14
N ARG A 237 17.89 16.04 -32.88
CA ARG A 237 18.33 15.25 -31.72
C ARG A 237 18.20 16.03 -30.40
N ARG A 238 17.15 16.84 -30.27
CA ARG A 238 16.82 17.53 -29.02
C ARG A 238 15.97 16.62 -28.16
N VAL A 239 16.18 16.66 -26.86
CA VAL A 239 15.42 15.83 -25.92
C VAL A 239 13.98 16.32 -25.91
N ARG A 240 13.06 15.46 -26.36
CA ARG A 240 11.63 15.73 -26.32
C ARG A 240 10.95 14.82 -25.32
N ILE A 241 10.23 15.41 -24.37
CA ILE A 241 9.49 14.67 -23.33
C ILE A 241 8.03 15.12 -23.36
N ILE A 242 7.13 14.16 -23.51
CA ILE A 242 5.68 14.35 -23.39
C ILE A 242 5.07 13.21 -22.58
N ILE A 243 3.81 13.34 -22.21
CA ILE A 243 2.95 12.21 -21.85
C ILE A 243 1.75 12.18 -22.78
N ASN A 244 1.05 11.06 -22.81
CA ASN A 244 -0.16 10.89 -23.61
C ASN A 244 -1.30 10.23 -22.82
N PRO A 245 -1.91 10.93 -21.85
CA PRO A 245 -3.04 10.41 -21.08
C PRO A 245 -4.30 10.37 -21.95
N ALA A 246 -5.00 9.24 -21.92
CA ALA A 246 -6.32 9.12 -22.51
C ALA A 246 -7.38 9.74 -21.59
N VAL A 247 -8.32 10.47 -22.18
CA VAL A 247 -9.54 10.93 -21.49
C VAL A 247 -10.69 10.04 -21.92
N SER A 248 -11.37 9.40 -20.98
CA SER A 248 -12.55 8.57 -21.22
C SER A 248 -13.83 9.23 -20.69
N LEU A 249 -14.98 8.78 -21.20
CA LEU A 249 -16.32 9.22 -20.79
C LEU A 249 -17.02 8.13 -19.97
N LYS A 250 -17.95 8.57 -19.10
CA LYS A 250 -18.80 7.66 -18.34
C LYS A 250 -19.74 6.86 -19.23
N THR A 251 -20.24 7.48 -20.29
CA THR A 251 -21.15 6.90 -21.30
C THR A 251 -20.61 7.15 -22.71
N GLU A 252 -21.11 6.40 -23.68
CA GLU A 252 -20.81 6.56 -25.10
C GLU A 252 -21.13 7.96 -25.62
N HIS A 253 -20.45 8.36 -26.69
CA HIS A 253 -20.84 9.55 -27.45
C HIS A 253 -22.25 9.35 -28.02
N CYS A 254 -23.10 10.37 -27.91
CA CYS A 254 -24.45 10.31 -28.44
C CYS A 254 -24.58 11.29 -29.61
N PHE A 255 -24.65 10.76 -30.82
CA PHE A 255 -24.79 11.51 -32.07
C PHE A 255 -26.25 11.66 -32.53
N ASP A 256 -27.20 11.22 -31.71
CA ASP A 256 -28.64 11.18 -31.98
C ASP A 256 -29.44 11.86 -30.84
N ARG A 257 -29.01 13.05 -30.41
CA ARG A 257 -29.66 13.78 -29.32
C ARG A 257 -30.82 14.63 -29.82
N GLU A 258 -31.98 14.50 -29.18
CA GLU A 258 -33.15 15.33 -29.49
C GLU A 258 -33.02 16.77 -28.96
N ASP A 259 -32.27 16.97 -27.88
CA ASP A 259 -32.05 18.27 -27.25
C ASP A 259 -31.02 19.16 -27.98
N GLY A 260 -30.30 18.60 -28.97
CA GLY A 260 -29.24 19.28 -29.71
C GLY A 260 -28.00 19.65 -28.88
N ASN A 261 -27.91 19.17 -27.62
CA ASN A 261 -26.86 19.56 -26.68
C ASN A 261 -25.60 18.68 -26.80
N TYR A 262 -24.98 18.76 -27.98
CA TYR A 262 -23.76 18.02 -28.32
C TYR A 262 -22.51 18.66 -27.72
N SER A 263 -21.56 17.85 -27.25
CA SER A 263 -20.22 18.33 -26.89
C SER A 263 -19.44 18.81 -28.11
N LEU A 264 -18.35 19.57 -27.93
CA LEU A 264 -17.54 20.05 -29.07
C LEU A 264 -16.91 18.88 -29.85
N VAL A 265 -16.57 17.79 -29.16
CA VAL A 265 -16.10 16.54 -29.79
C VAL A 265 -17.21 15.89 -30.62
N GLU A 266 -18.43 15.81 -30.08
CA GLU A 266 -19.60 15.27 -30.80
C GLU A 266 -19.93 16.11 -32.05
N GLN A 267 -19.95 17.44 -31.91
CA GLN A 267 -20.20 18.38 -33.00
C GLN A 267 -19.15 18.26 -34.11
N PHE A 268 -17.86 18.15 -33.75
CA PHE A 268 -16.80 17.98 -34.75
C PHE A 268 -16.91 16.65 -35.51
N THR A 269 -17.24 15.56 -34.81
CA THR A 269 -17.45 14.24 -35.44
C THR A 269 -18.61 14.26 -36.43
N LEU A 270 -19.75 14.85 -36.03
CA LEU A 270 -20.94 15.02 -36.87
C LEU A 270 -20.61 15.86 -38.13
N ARG A 271 -19.95 16.99 -37.95
CA ARG A 271 -19.48 17.85 -39.05
C ARG A 271 -18.53 17.11 -40.00
N SER A 272 -17.62 16.30 -39.46
CA SER A 272 -16.68 15.49 -40.24
C SER A 272 -17.36 14.43 -41.10
N LEU A 273 -18.54 13.95 -40.67
CA LEU A 273 -19.38 13.04 -41.45
C LEU A 273 -20.34 13.77 -42.42
N GLY A 274 -20.37 15.10 -42.39
CA GLY A 274 -21.29 15.92 -43.19
C GLY A 274 -22.75 15.75 -42.76
N LYS A 275 -23.00 15.46 -41.48
CA LYS A 275 -24.34 15.21 -40.93
C LYS A 275 -24.60 16.05 -39.70
N ASP A 276 -25.81 16.56 -39.55
CA ASP A 276 -26.22 17.29 -38.33
C ASP A 276 -26.64 16.34 -37.20
N ARG A 277 -27.02 15.10 -37.54
CA ARG A 277 -27.50 14.07 -36.62
C ARG A 277 -27.35 12.67 -37.26
N LEU A 278 -27.19 11.64 -36.43
CA LEU A 278 -27.09 10.23 -36.85
C LEU A 278 -28.27 9.38 -36.33
N PRO A 279 -29.50 9.58 -36.85
CA PRO A 279 -30.66 8.83 -36.39
C PRO A 279 -30.52 7.33 -36.63
N GLY A 280 -30.69 6.54 -35.57
CA GLY A 280 -30.69 5.07 -35.64
C GLY A 280 -29.31 4.41 -35.81
N TRP A 281 -28.21 5.18 -35.86
CA TRP A 281 -26.87 4.61 -35.86
C TRP A 281 -26.47 4.17 -34.44
N LYS A 282 -26.09 2.90 -34.27
CA LYS A 282 -25.57 2.35 -33.01
C LYS A 282 -24.57 1.24 -33.30
N ALA A 283 -23.62 1.05 -32.37
CA ALA A 283 -22.74 -0.12 -32.38
C ALA A 283 -23.57 -1.42 -32.32
N THR A 284 -23.24 -2.39 -33.17
CA THR A 284 -23.94 -3.69 -33.27
C THR A 284 -23.10 -4.83 -32.69
N GLY A 285 -21.79 -4.65 -32.53
CA GLY A 285 -20.85 -5.62 -31.96
C GLY A 285 -20.60 -5.45 -30.46
N PRO A 286 -19.99 -6.45 -29.80
CA PRO A 286 -19.62 -6.37 -28.38
C PRO A 286 -18.44 -5.39 -28.17
N ARG A 287 -18.51 -4.56 -27.13
CA ARG A 287 -17.37 -3.76 -26.67
C ARG A 287 -16.40 -4.65 -25.90
N GLU A 288 -15.17 -4.78 -26.40
CA GLU A 288 -14.16 -5.68 -25.85
C GLU A 288 -12.90 -4.90 -25.50
N ALA A 289 -12.35 -5.16 -24.31
CA ALA A 289 -11.04 -4.67 -23.93
C ALA A 289 -9.96 -5.62 -24.46
N ILE A 290 -8.87 -5.05 -24.95
CA ILE A 290 -7.70 -5.74 -25.49
C ILE A 290 -6.52 -5.41 -24.58
N VAL A 291 -5.66 -6.39 -24.29
CA VAL A 291 -4.42 -6.16 -23.54
C VAL A 291 -3.24 -6.15 -24.52
N PRO A 292 -2.64 -4.99 -24.82
CA PRO A 292 -1.52 -4.90 -25.74
C PRO A 292 -0.25 -5.57 -25.19
N GLU A 293 0.57 -6.18 -26.04
CA GLU A 293 1.86 -6.78 -25.67
C GLU A 293 2.81 -5.77 -25.03
N ARG A 294 2.73 -4.48 -25.43
CA ARG A 294 3.53 -3.40 -24.84
C ARG A 294 3.37 -3.29 -23.32
N VAL A 295 2.20 -3.67 -22.76
CA VAL A 295 1.95 -3.61 -21.31
C VAL A 295 2.88 -4.57 -20.58
N ARG A 296 3.10 -5.78 -21.13
CA ARG A 296 4.04 -6.78 -20.59
C ARG A 296 5.48 -6.31 -20.66
N ILE A 297 5.85 -5.58 -21.71
CA ILE A 297 7.20 -5.01 -21.86
C ILE A 297 7.40 -3.87 -20.85
N GLN A 298 6.40 -3.01 -20.67
CA GLN A 298 6.42 -1.92 -19.69
C GLN A 298 6.55 -2.41 -18.25
N GLU A 299 5.95 -3.54 -17.89
CA GLU A 299 6.12 -4.15 -16.56
C GLU A 299 7.57 -4.55 -16.28
N ARG A 300 8.27 -5.14 -17.27
CA ARG A 300 9.70 -5.48 -17.12
C ARG A 300 10.56 -4.22 -17.03
N MET A 301 10.32 -3.25 -17.90
CA MET A 301 11.03 -1.95 -17.86
C MET A 301 10.86 -1.27 -16.50
N LYS A 302 9.66 -1.34 -15.91
CA LYS A 302 9.38 -0.72 -14.61
C LYS A 302 10.23 -1.32 -13.50
N GLN A 303 10.47 -2.63 -13.52
CA GLN A 303 11.33 -3.29 -12.52
C GLN A 303 12.78 -2.82 -12.64
N GLU A 304 13.30 -2.67 -13.86
CA GLU A 304 14.65 -2.16 -14.10
C GLU A 304 14.80 -0.67 -13.72
N GLU A 305 13.79 0.15 -14.02
CA GLU A 305 13.77 1.57 -13.64
C GLU A 305 13.77 1.74 -12.12
N LEU A 306 12.95 0.96 -11.40
CA LEU A 306 12.90 0.99 -9.94
C LEU A 306 14.24 0.58 -9.31
N LYS A 307 14.94 -0.38 -9.92
CA LYS A 307 16.28 -0.78 -9.48
C LYS A 307 17.28 0.37 -9.61
N ARG A 308 17.30 1.07 -10.75
CA ARG A 308 18.20 2.21 -10.99
C ARG A 308 17.90 3.39 -10.07
N LEU A 309 16.62 3.65 -9.78
CA LEU A 309 16.23 4.68 -8.81
C LEU A 309 16.71 4.34 -7.40
N ALA A 310 16.56 3.08 -6.97
CA ALA A 310 17.05 2.63 -5.68
C ALA A 310 18.59 2.72 -5.58
N GLU A 311 19.32 2.41 -6.66
CA GLU A 311 20.77 2.59 -6.72
C GLU A 311 21.18 4.07 -6.63
N LEU A 312 20.44 4.98 -7.29
CA LEU A 312 20.68 6.42 -7.18
C LEU A 312 20.40 6.94 -5.77
N GLU A 313 19.31 6.51 -5.13
CA GLU A 313 18.99 6.86 -3.75
C GLU A 313 20.06 6.36 -2.77
N ALA A 314 20.57 5.14 -2.97
CA ALA A 314 21.67 4.60 -2.20
C ALA A 314 22.97 5.42 -2.39
N LYS A 315 23.29 5.83 -3.63
CA LYS A 315 24.44 6.70 -3.91
C LYS A 315 24.30 8.09 -3.30
N LYS A 316 23.11 8.69 -3.37
CA LYS A 316 22.82 9.99 -2.72
C LYS A 316 22.93 9.88 -1.19
N ALA A 317 22.45 8.79 -0.60
CA ALA A 317 22.60 8.51 0.82
C ALA A 317 24.09 8.39 1.19
N GLN A 318 24.89 7.63 0.43
CA GLN A 318 26.34 7.49 0.62
C GLN A 318 27.08 8.83 0.50
N GLN A 319 26.79 9.64 -0.53
CA GLN A 319 27.38 10.97 -0.71
C GLN A 319 26.96 11.97 0.37
N SER A 320 25.75 11.84 0.94
CA SER A 320 25.33 12.68 2.07
C SER A 320 26.06 12.34 3.37
N THR A 321 26.40 11.07 3.58
CA THR A 321 27.27 10.62 4.68
C THR A 321 28.74 10.99 4.48
N GLU A 322 29.27 10.90 3.25
CA GLU A 322 30.64 11.33 2.94
C GLU A 322 30.78 12.86 3.01
N GLY A 323 29.79 13.63 2.54
CA GLY A 323 29.78 15.09 2.63
C GLY A 323 29.67 15.65 4.05
N GLN A 324 29.14 14.86 4.99
CA GLN A 324 29.19 15.16 6.43
C GLN A 324 30.54 14.80 7.07
N GLN A 325 31.28 13.84 6.51
CA GLN A 325 32.64 13.50 6.95
C GLN A 325 33.72 14.42 6.36
N THR A 326 33.57 14.91 5.12
CA THR A 326 34.59 15.77 4.47
C THR A 326 34.58 17.23 4.94
N ASN A 327 33.52 17.69 5.62
CA ASN A 327 33.50 19.03 6.24
C ASN A 327 34.22 19.08 7.60
N PHE A 328 34.79 17.97 8.07
CA PHE A 328 35.64 17.92 9.26
C PHE A 328 37.14 17.81 8.95
N ASP A 329 37.56 17.73 7.68
CA ASP A 329 38.94 17.33 7.31
C ASP A 329 39.66 18.23 6.28
N THR A 330 39.22 19.49 6.09
CA THR A 330 39.95 20.47 5.27
C THR A 330 40.23 21.77 6.03
N THR A 331 41.07 21.69 7.07
CA THR A 331 41.92 22.81 7.50
C THR A 331 43.28 22.29 7.97
N ALA A 332 44.07 21.70 7.08
CA ALA A 332 45.51 21.59 7.25
C ALA A 332 46.20 21.53 5.87
N ASP A 333 47.29 22.28 5.75
CA ASP A 333 48.30 22.26 4.68
C ASP A 333 47.96 22.93 3.35
N LEU A 334 48.16 24.25 3.30
CA LEU A 334 48.85 24.92 2.18
C LEU A 334 49.52 26.21 2.70
N LEU A 335 50.81 26.14 3.02
CA LEU A 335 51.71 27.30 3.05
C LEU A 335 52.97 26.96 2.28
N THR A 336 53.24 27.69 1.19
CA THR A 336 54.55 28.31 0.91
C THR A 336 54.51 29.24 -0.32
N PHE A 337 54.80 30.52 -0.06
CA PHE A 337 55.58 31.51 -0.84
C PHE A 337 54.92 32.88 -1.16
N ASN A 338 55.45 33.90 -0.46
CA ASN A 338 55.76 35.32 -0.80
C ASN A 338 54.65 36.20 -1.42
N ASN A 339 54.36 37.44 -0.99
CA ASN A 339 55.22 38.55 -0.52
C ASN A 339 54.32 39.68 0.13
N PRO A 340 54.78 40.89 0.51
CA PRO A 340 54.69 41.42 1.87
C PRO A 340 53.73 42.63 2.03
N ASN A 341 53.29 42.95 3.25
CA ASN A 341 53.31 44.32 3.81
C ASN A 341 52.70 44.40 5.22
N PHE A 342 53.56 44.87 6.13
CA PHE A 342 53.33 45.78 7.26
C PHE A 342 52.45 45.41 8.49
N ALA A 343 53.18 45.36 9.62
CA ALA A 343 52.94 46.00 10.92
C ALA A 343 52.43 45.12 12.10
N SER A 344 53.39 44.82 12.98
CA SER A 344 53.36 44.27 14.35
C SER A 344 52.92 45.34 15.41
N PRO A 345 53.00 45.13 16.75
CA PRO A 345 52.58 44.05 17.70
C PRO A 345 51.79 44.72 18.92
N PRO A 346 51.67 44.25 20.20
CA PRO A 346 52.24 43.09 20.92
C PRO A 346 51.34 42.26 21.90
N THR A 347 51.96 41.14 22.30
CA THR A 347 51.80 40.09 23.37
C THR A 347 51.69 40.62 24.83
N PRO A 348 51.73 39.82 25.95
CA PRO A 348 51.94 38.35 26.21
C PRO A 348 50.96 37.74 27.29
N TYR A 349 50.89 36.45 27.66
CA TYR A 349 51.86 35.63 28.42
C TYR A 349 51.40 34.15 28.60
N SER A 350 52.42 33.31 28.70
CA SER A 350 52.59 31.87 29.07
C SER A 350 51.60 31.13 29.99
N LEU A 351 51.42 29.82 29.73
CA LEU A 351 52.00 28.69 30.50
C LEU A 351 51.57 27.31 29.93
N GLN A 352 52.55 26.42 29.69
CA GLN A 352 52.43 24.95 29.57
C GLN A 352 52.63 24.31 30.97
N PRO A 353 52.61 22.97 31.20
CA PRO A 353 51.82 21.84 30.64
C PRO A 353 51.33 20.84 31.74
N ARG A 354 50.44 19.88 31.40
CA ARG A 354 50.38 18.43 31.85
C ARG A 354 48.98 17.85 31.58
N MET A 355 48.86 16.86 30.69
CA MET A 355 48.83 15.40 30.93
C MET A 355 47.63 14.88 31.75
N SER A 356 46.84 14.07 31.05
CA SER A 356 45.99 12.93 31.47
C SER A 356 44.97 13.16 32.58
N ASP A 357 43.68 13.08 32.23
CA ASP A 357 42.91 11.86 32.47
C ASP A 357 41.58 11.88 31.70
N SER A 358 41.17 10.67 31.33
CA SER A 358 39.92 10.31 30.66
C SER A 358 38.71 10.52 31.57
N GLU A 359 37.74 11.34 31.18
CA GLU A 359 36.39 11.29 31.74
C GLU A 359 35.32 11.47 30.66
N SER A 360 34.28 10.66 30.82
CA SER A 360 33.00 10.60 30.14
C SER A 360 32.32 11.96 29.99
N ASP A 361 31.83 12.27 28.79
CA ASP A 361 30.87 13.35 28.55
C ASP A 361 29.47 12.96 29.09
N ASP A 362 29.34 12.96 30.42
CA ASP A 362 28.05 13.07 31.08
C ASP A 362 27.65 14.56 31.09
N TYR A 363 26.56 14.89 30.40
CA TYR A 363 25.97 16.22 30.44
C TYR A 363 25.49 16.54 31.87
N ARG A 364 26.17 17.47 32.54
CA ARG A 364 25.75 18.02 33.83
C ARG A 364 24.54 18.93 33.63
N VAL A 365 23.36 18.48 34.06
CA VAL A 365 22.19 19.35 34.24
C VAL A 365 22.45 20.21 35.46
N GLU A 366 22.50 21.54 35.31
CA GLU A 366 22.54 22.45 36.47
C GLU A 366 21.28 22.26 37.31
N GLU A 367 21.44 21.69 38.51
CA GLU A 367 20.36 21.68 39.48
C GLU A 367 20.15 23.09 40.04
N PRO A 368 18.89 23.52 40.27
CA PRO A 368 18.63 24.81 40.90
C PRO A 368 19.24 24.83 42.30
N ILE A 369 19.88 25.95 42.64
CA ILE A 369 20.51 26.22 43.95
C ILE A 369 19.40 26.35 45.02
N LEU A 370 18.87 25.22 45.49
CA LEU A 370 17.91 25.13 46.58
C LEU A 370 18.38 24.03 47.54
N ALA A 371 18.21 24.25 48.85
CA ALA A 371 18.61 23.29 49.86
C ALA A 371 17.83 21.95 49.71
N PRO A 372 18.39 20.80 50.11
CA PRO A 372 17.78 19.48 49.92
C PRO A 372 16.36 19.34 50.48
N ASP A 373 16.02 20.12 51.50
CA ASP A 373 14.76 20.02 52.25
C ASP A 373 13.71 21.10 51.88
N ASP A 374 13.91 21.85 50.78
CA ASP A 374 13.00 22.92 50.39
C ASP A 374 11.73 22.38 49.68
N PRO A 375 10.50 22.64 50.21
CA PRO A 375 9.25 22.16 49.63
C PRO A 375 8.96 22.72 48.23
N MET A 376 9.63 23.80 47.79
CA MET A 376 9.47 24.31 46.42
C MET A 376 10.13 23.43 45.35
N ARG A 377 11.06 22.53 45.71
CA ARG A 377 11.77 21.66 44.74
C ARG A 377 10.83 20.67 44.03
N ALA A 378 9.69 20.34 44.65
CA ALA A 378 8.64 19.51 44.04
C ALA A 378 7.90 20.18 42.88
N PHE A 379 7.96 21.52 42.79
CA PHE A 379 7.21 22.32 41.83
C PHE A 379 8.07 22.93 40.70
N VAL A 380 9.40 22.71 40.72
CA VAL A 380 10.31 23.21 39.68
C VAL A 380 10.49 22.16 38.57
N PRO A 381 10.24 22.49 37.28
CA PRO A 381 10.45 21.55 36.19
C PRO A 381 11.94 21.20 36.03
N LYS A 382 12.26 19.89 35.92
CA LYS A 382 13.62 19.34 35.91
C LYS A 382 14.50 19.74 34.70
N SER A 383 14.01 20.55 33.77
CA SER A 383 14.78 21.05 32.63
C SER A 383 14.15 22.32 32.06
N PHE A 384 14.93 23.39 31.94
CA PHE A 384 14.57 24.60 31.21
C PHE A 384 15.61 24.83 30.11
N GLY A 385 15.22 24.66 28.85
CA GLY A 385 16.08 24.78 27.67
C GLY A 385 15.50 24.11 26.43
N LYS A 386 15.82 24.62 25.23
CA LYS A 386 15.45 23.96 23.96
C LYS A 386 16.29 22.68 23.81
N THR A 387 15.72 21.55 24.20
CA THR A 387 16.28 20.23 23.87
C THR A 387 16.10 19.98 22.38
N THR A 388 17.18 19.80 21.63
CA THR A 388 17.12 19.15 20.33
C THR A 388 16.70 17.71 20.60
N LYS A 389 15.48 17.34 20.16
CA LYS A 389 14.94 15.99 20.33
C LYS A 389 15.56 15.06 19.29
N GLU A 390 16.82 14.73 19.46
CA GLU A 390 17.41 13.60 18.73
C GLU A 390 17.12 12.32 19.51
N ALA A 391 16.47 11.36 18.85
CA ALA A 391 16.17 10.07 19.46
C ALA A 391 17.47 9.27 19.58
N ASN A 392 17.89 8.93 20.80
CA ASN A 392 19.04 8.05 21.02
C ASN A 392 18.66 6.62 20.62
N VAL A 393 18.97 6.26 19.38
CA VAL A 393 18.65 4.96 18.76
C VAL A 393 19.32 3.81 19.51
N ALA A 394 20.57 3.97 19.94
CA ALA A 394 21.31 2.92 20.65
C ALA A 394 20.64 2.58 21.99
N ARG A 395 20.28 3.61 22.78
CA ARG A 395 19.55 3.42 24.04
C ARG A 395 18.17 2.77 23.83
N GLN A 396 17.50 3.11 22.74
CA GLN A 396 16.19 2.56 22.40
C GLN A 396 16.26 1.07 22.01
N ILE A 397 17.29 0.68 21.27
CA ILE A 397 17.55 -0.73 20.95
C ILE A 397 17.90 -1.48 22.24
N GLU A 398 18.79 -0.94 23.08
CA GLU A 398 19.20 -1.57 24.33
C GLU A 398 18.03 -1.79 25.31
N GLN A 399 17.00 -0.94 25.28
CA GLN A 399 15.77 -1.14 26.06
C GLN A 399 15.00 -2.43 25.68
N THR A 400 15.21 -2.96 24.48
CA THR A 400 14.62 -4.23 24.03
C THR A 400 15.50 -5.44 24.30
N ARG A 401 16.66 -5.24 24.92
CA ARG A 401 17.54 -6.33 25.35
C ARG A 401 16.83 -7.19 26.38
N ARG A 402 16.92 -8.50 26.20
CA ARG A 402 16.19 -9.46 27.02
C ARG A 402 16.90 -9.66 28.35
N GLN A 403 16.13 -9.61 29.43
CA GLN A 403 16.60 -9.95 30.77
C GLN A 403 16.34 -11.43 31.00
N VAL A 404 17.34 -12.27 30.73
CA VAL A 404 17.25 -13.71 31.01
C VAL A 404 17.72 -13.93 32.45
N GLU A 405 16.84 -14.46 33.30
CA GLU A 405 17.23 -14.87 34.65
C GLU A 405 18.29 -15.98 34.54
N LYS A 406 19.50 -15.71 35.04
CA LYS A 406 20.55 -16.72 35.14
C LYS A 406 20.07 -17.83 36.09
N PRO A 407 20.13 -19.12 35.71
CA PRO A 407 19.95 -20.18 36.68
C PRO A 407 21.04 -20.02 37.75
N ALA A 408 20.64 -19.95 39.03
CA ALA A 408 21.59 -19.86 40.13
C ALA A 408 22.64 -20.97 40.00
N PRO A 409 23.96 -20.67 40.17
CA PRO A 409 24.99 -21.68 40.02
C PRO A 409 24.69 -22.84 40.97
N GLN A 410 24.43 -24.01 40.41
CA GLN A 410 24.30 -25.23 41.19
C GLN A 410 25.65 -25.50 41.86
N LYS A 411 25.74 -25.27 43.17
CA LYS A 411 26.89 -25.70 43.98
C LYS A 411 26.99 -27.23 43.90
N GLN A 412 27.72 -27.74 42.91
CA GLN A 412 28.22 -29.09 42.95
C GLN A 412 29.19 -29.19 44.12
N LYS A 413 28.84 -29.98 45.14
CA LYS A 413 29.80 -30.38 46.18
C LYS A 413 30.87 -31.25 45.51
N LYS A 414 32.06 -30.69 45.25
CA LYS A 414 33.26 -31.49 44.99
C LYS A 414 33.77 -32.10 46.31
N PRO A 415 34.19 -33.38 46.32
CA PRO A 415 34.88 -33.96 47.46
C PRO A 415 36.30 -33.38 47.56
N ALA A 416 36.82 -33.30 48.78
CA ALA A 416 38.12 -32.72 49.08
C ALA A 416 39.27 -33.70 48.80
N SER A 417 40.25 -33.29 48.00
CA SER A 417 41.66 -33.71 48.13
C SER A 417 42.59 -32.89 47.21
N ASP A 418 43.44 -32.10 47.85
CA ASP A 418 44.85 -31.75 47.59
C ASP A 418 45.38 -31.38 46.18
N SER A 419 45.79 -30.10 46.11
CA SER A 419 46.98 -29.48 45.49
C SER A 419 47.57 -30.06 44.20
N ASP A 420 47.50 -29.29 43.11
CA ASP A 420 48.63 -28.49 42.61
C ASP A 420 48.18 -27.54 41.48
N ASP A 421 48.83 -26.38 41.43
CA ASP A 421 48.54 -25.21 40.58
C ASP A 421 48.56 -25.49 39.06
N SER A 422 47.45 -25.20 38.37
CA SER A 422 47.43 -24.54 37.05
C SER A 422 45.99 -24.24 36.60
N ASP A 423 45.80 -23.01 36.10
CA ASP A 423 44.81 -22.59 35.10
C ASP A 423 43.33 -22.33 35.43
N ASP A 424 42.82 -21.38 34.62
CA ASP A 424 41.43 -21.01 34.30
C ASP A 424 40.71 -20.01 35.22
N SER A 425 41.06 -18.73 35.00
CA SER A 425 40.17 -17.59 35.23
C SER A 425 39.63 -17.09 33.89
N ASP A 426 38.66 -17.80 33.31
CA ASP A 426 37.74 -17.25 32.31
C ASP A 426 36.38 -17.96 32.44
N SER A 427 35.40 -17.28 33.02
CA SER A 427 34.00 -17.74 33.04
C SER A 427 33.01 -16.67 32.58
N GLU A 428 33.44 -15.80 31.66
CA GLU A 428 32.58 -14.84 30.95
C GLU A 428 32.32 -15.22 29.47
N SER A 429 32.89 -16.32 28.94
CA SER A 429 32.87 -16.63 27.50
C SER A 429 31.53 -17.14 26.93
N ASP A 430 30.68 -17.78 27.75
CA ASP A 430 29.49 -18.49 27.21
C ASP A 430 28.37 -17.55 26.73
N ASP A 431 28.26 -16.32 27.26
CA ASP A 431 27.22 -15.36 26.88
C ASP A 431 27.58 -14.59 25.59
N GLU A 432 28.87 -14.36 25.31
CA GLU A 432 29.35 -13.76 24.06
C GLU A 432 29.13 -14.71 22.87
N ASP A 433 29.45 -16.00 23.04
CA ASP A 433 29.31 -17.03 22.00
C ASP A 433 27.85 -17.23 21.52
N VAL A 434 26.86 -17.09 22.42
CA VAL A 434 25.44 -17.22 22.06
C VAL A 434 24.94 -16.00 21.31
N ALA A 435 25.34 -14.80 21.75
CA ALA A 435 24.99 -13.55 21.09
C ALA A 435 25.54 -13.50 19.67
N GLU A 436 26.72 -14.05 19.42
CA GLU A 436 27.32 -14.14 18.09
C GLU A 436 26.66 -15.17 17.17
N ARG A 437 25.95 -16.15 17.74
CA ARG A 437 25.45 -17.31 16.97
C ARG A 437 23.96 -17.30 16.66
N PHE A 438 23.12 -16.75 17.55
CA PHE A 438 21.66 -16.80 17.40
C PHE A 438 21.00 -15.41 17.60
N PRO A 439 19.95 -15.07 16.83
CA PRO A 439 19.26 -13.79 16.95
C PRO A 439 18.28 -13.76 18.13
N VAL A 440 18.76 -13.99 19.35
CA VAL A 440 17.95 -14.13 20.57
C VAL A 440 18.23 -13.07 21.64
N THR A 441 19.09 -12.09 21.38
CA THR A 441 19.53 -11.10 22.38
C THR A 441 18.47 -10.05 22.70
N HIS A 442 17.71 -9.60 21.70
CA HIS A 442 16.68 -8.58 21.82
C HIS A 442 15.30 -9.12 21.42
N GLU A 443 14.22 -8.56 21.98
CA GLU A 443 12.86 -8.90 21.60
C GLU A 443 11.97 -7.69 21.34
N MET A 444 11.13 -7.80 20.32
CA MET A 444 10.02 -6.90 20.07
C MET A 444 8.71 -7.65 20.31
N VAL A 445 7.83 -7.11 21.14
CA VAL A 445 6.56 -7.75 21.53
C VAL A 445 5.37 -7.08 20.83
N LEU A 446 4.57 -7.88 20.13
CA LEU A 446 3.36 -7.48 19.42
C LEU A 446 2.14 -8.13 20.09
N LYS A 447 1.26 -7.32 20.67
CA LYS A 447 0.03 -7.77 21.33
C LYS A 447 -1.20 -7.36 20.52
N THR A 448 -1.45 -8.04 19.41
CA THR A 448 -2.51 -7.65 18.46
C THR A 448 -3.70 -8.60 18.41
N HIS A 449 -3.57 -9.80 18.96
CA HIS A 449 -4.66 -10.78 19.01
C HIS A 449 -5.27 -10.85 20.41
N GLU A 450 -6.49 -11.37 20.49
CA GLU A 450 -7.19 -11.61 21.76
C GLU A 450 -7.08 -13.08 22.22
N ARG A 451 -6.76 -13.98 21.28
CA ARG A 451 -6.63 -15.42 21.50
C ARG A 451 -5.28 -15.93 20.97
N ALA A 452 -4.97 -17.18 21.29
CA ALA A 452 -3.72 -17.83 20.93
C ALA A 452 -3.37 -17.67 19.44
N VAL A 453 -2.12 -17.27 19.18
CA VAL A 453 -1.58 -17.11 17.83
C VAL A 453 -1.29 -18.50 17.27
N THR A 454 -1.89 -18.81 16.14
CA THR A 454 -1.86 -20.16 15.54
C THR A 454 -0.79 -20.31 14.49
N SER A 455 -0.59 -19.27 13.68
CA SER A 455 0.35 -19.28 12.57
C SER A 455 0.94 -17.89 12.38
N ILE A 456 2.21 -17.85 11.98
CA ILE A 456 2.94 -16.63 11.66
C ILE A 456 3.63 -16.86 10.32
N ALA A 457 3.58 -15.87 9.44
CA ALA A 457 4.30 -15.91 8.18
C ALA A 457 4.87 -14.53 7.82
N LEU A 458 6.07 -14.54 7.27
CA LEU A 458 6.74 -13.37 6.71
C LEU A 458 6.83 -13.46 5.19
N ASP A 459 6.69 -12.31 4.54
CA ASP A 459 7.00 -12.16 3.11
C ASP A 459 8.49 -12.53 2.88
N PRO A 460 8.86 -13.25 1.80
CA PRO A 460 10.25 -13.47 1.39
C PRO A 460 11.17 -12.23 1.35
N ALA A 461 10.62 -11.02 1.25
CA ALA A 461 11.36 -9.76 1.34
C ALA A 461 11.67 -9.31 2.79
N GLY A 462 10.86 -9.75 3.76
CA GLY A 462 10.96 -9.40 5.17
C GLY A 462 10.30 -8.07 5.57
N SER A 463 9.46 -7.47 4.73
CA SER A 463 8.79 -6.19 5.04
C SER A 463 7.45 -6.33 5.76
N ARG A 464 6.66 -7.36 5.39
CA ARG A 464 5.33 -7.60 5.94
C ARG A 464 5.24 -8.94 6.64
N MET A 465 4.54 -8.92 7.76
CA MET A 465 4.24 -10.08 8.58
C MET A 465 2.73 -10.24 8.69
N VAL A 466 2.28 -11.49 8.63
CA VAL A 466 0.89 -11.85 8.82
C VAL A 466 0.79 -12.83 9.99
N THR A 467 -0.15 -12.59 10.90
CA THR A 467 -0.41 -13.44 12.06
C THR A 467 -1.85 -13.92 12.04
N GLY A 468 -2.05 -15.22 12.18
CA GLY A 468 -3.36 -15.87 12.32
C GLY A 468 -3.60 -16.31 13.75
N SER A 469 -4.87 -16.32 14.17
CA SER A 469 -5.26 -16.65 15.55
C SER A 469 -6.55 -17.45 15.62
N LEU A 470 -6.80 -18.03 16.80
CA LEU A 470 -8.06 -18.67 17.17
C LEU A 470 -9.23 -17.69 17.32
N ASP A 471 -8.99 -16.38 17.22
CA ASP A 471 -10.03 -15.34 17.13
C ASP A 471 -10.65 -15.20 15.72
N ALA A 472 -10.28 -16.09 14.79
CA ALA A 472 -10.70 -16.09 13.38
C ALA A 472 -10.19 -14.89 12.56
N LYS A 473 -9.28 -14.07 13.12
CA LYS A 473 -8.73 -12.90 12.44
C LYS A 473 -7.32 -13.16 11.94
N VAL A 474 -7.03 -12.52 10.83
CA VAL A 474 -5.68 -12.38 10.26
C VAL A 474 -5.25 -10.93 10.42
N ASN A 475 -4.20 -10.72 11.20
CA ASN A 475 -3.63 -9.40 11.45
C ASN A 475 -2.43 -9.15 10.54
N PHE A 476 -2.38 -7.95 9.96
CA PHE A 476 -1.35 -7.52 9.03
C PHE A 476 -0.44 -6.49 9.69
N HIS A 477 0.85 -6.76 9.64
CA HIS A 477 1.89 -5.90 10.21
C HIS A 477 2.88 -5.51 9.13
N ASP A 478 3.27 -4.24 9.14
CA ASP A 478 4.21 -3.68 8.16
C ASP A 478 5.36 -3.02 8.92
N PHE A 479 6.53 -3.66 8.92
CA PHE A 479 7.69 -3.15 9.67
C PHE A 479 8.07 -1.72 9.22
N PRO A 480 8.06 -1.39 7.92
CA PRO A 480 8.32 -0.02 7.47
C PRO A 480 7.23 1.01 7.81
N ALA A 481 6.09 0.63 8.38
CA ALA A 481 5.07 1.57 8.84
C ALA A 481 5.04 1.70 10.36
N MET A 482 5.56 0.71 11.08
CA MET A 482 5.59 0.66 12.54
C MET A 482 6.67 1.60 13.11
N THR A 483 6.41 2.02 14.35
CA THR A 483 7.36 2.77 15.18
C THR A 483 7.41 2.13 16.58
N PRO A 484 8.46 2.34 17.37
CA PRO A 484 8.63 1.67 18.67
C PRO A 484 7.47 1.94 19.64
N THR A 485 6.84 3.12 19.54
CA THR A 485 5.67 3.50 20.35
C THR A 485 4.32 3.05 19.77
N THR A 486 4.30 2.57 18.52
CA THR A 486 3.08 2.23 17.76
C THR A 486 3.25 0.87 17.09
N LEU A 487 3.32 -0.16 17.93
CA LEU A 487 3.44 -1.56 17.54
C LEU A 487 2.03 -2.18 17.37
N ARG A 488 1.33 -1.82 16.29
CA ARG A 488 -0.03 -2.30 16.01
C ARG A 488 -0.14 -2.91 14.61
N ALA A 489 -1.10 -3.81 14.44
CA ALA A 489 -1.51 -4.25 13.11
C ALA A 489 -2.18 -3.09 12.37
N PHE A 490 -1.80 -2.86 11.12
CA PHE A 490 -2.40 -1.79 10.31
C PHE A 490 -3.78 -2.21 9.77
N LYS A 491 -4.03 -3.51 9.66
CA LYS A 491 -5.30 -4.08 9.22
C LYS A 491 -5.56 -5.42 9.92
N SER A 492 -6.82 -5.67 10.25
CA SER A 492 -7.33 -6.96 10.72
C SER A 492 -8.44 -7.40 9.79
N VAL A 493 -8.41 -8.66 9.34
CA VAL A 493 -9.39 -9.20 8.39
C VAL A 493 -9.85 -10.56 8.86
N ASP A 494 -11.16 -10.79 8.90
CA ASP A 494 -11.72 -12.13 8.91
C ASP A 494 -11.90 -12.59 7.44
N PRO A 495 -11.20 -13.66 7.00
CA PRO A 495 -11.30 -14.15 5.61
C PRO A 495 -12.72 -14.59 5.18
N TRP A 496 -13.63 -14.80 6.14
CA TRP A 496 -15.00 -15.26 5.91
C TRP A 496 -16.06 -14.17 6.12
N GLU A 497 -15.66 -12.97 6.52
CA GLU A 497 -16.58 -11.85 6.64
C GLU A 497 -17.01 -11.34 5.25
N THR A 498 -18.23 -11.69 4.84
CA THR A 498 -18.78 -11.26 3.54
C THR A 498 -19.44 -9.89 3.61
N LYS A 499 -20.14 -9.56 4.70
CA LYS A 499 -20.84 -8.27 4.96
C LYS A 499 -21.10 -8.07 6.47
N LYS A 500 -20.86 -6.86 7.00
CA LYS A 500 -21.11 -6.49 8.43
C LYS A 500 -22.55 -6.69 8.91
N SER A 501 -23.52 -6.81 8.00
CA SER A 501 -24.96 -6.93 8.30
C SER A 501 -25.49 -8.37 8.29
N ALA A 502 -24.68 -9.35 7.87
CA ALA A 502 -25.04 -10.75 7.87
C ALA A 502 -24.30 -11.48 9.01
N PRO A 503 -24.91 -12.51 9.63
CA PRO A 503 -24.16 -13.40 10.51
C PRO A 503 -23.04 -14.04 9.67
N ALA A 504 -21.80 -13.65 9.93
CA ALA A 504 -20.63 -14.22 9.28
C ALA A 504 -20.20 -15.46 10.07
N ASP A 505 -20.00 -16.57 9.37
CA ASP A 505 -19.40 -17.77 9.94
C ASP A 505 -17.91 -17.50 10.16
N SER A 506 -17.50 -17.40 11.43
CA SER A 506 -16.10 -17.17 11.80
C SER A 506 -15.41 -18.51 12.02
N HIS A 507 -14.27 -18.70 11.35
CA HIS A 507 -13.50 -19.94 11.41
C HIS A 507 -12.09 -19.67 11.93
N ALA A 508 -11.65 -20.45 12.91
CA ALA A 508 -10.30 -20.34 13.45
C ALA A 508 -9.25 -20.53 12.34
N ILE A 509 -8.22 -19.68 12.35
CA ILE A 509 -7.12 -19.76 11.38
C ILE A 509 -6.19 -20.91 11.81
N GLN A 510 -5.98 -21.89 10.93
CA GLN A 510 -5.13 -23.05 11.20
C GLN A 510 -3.69 -22.83 10.71
N HIS A 511 -3.54 -22.34 9.47
CA HIS A 511 -2.22 -22.15 8.85
C HIS A 511 -2.22 -20.97 7.88
N VAL A 512 -1.12 -20.22 7.87
CA VAL A 512 -0.89 -19.09 6.97
C VAL A 512 0.53 -19.18 6.44
N GLU A 513 0.71 -19.07 5.12
CA GLU A 513 2.02 -19.14 4.48
C GLU A 513 2.11 -18.26 3.23
N PHE A 514 3.11 -17.38 3.17
CA PHE A 514 3.41 -16.59 1.97
C PHE A 514 3.95 -17.46 0.85
N SER A 515 3.65 -17.10 -0.40
CA SER A 515 4.28 -17.76 -1.54
C SER A 515 5.79 -17.50 -1.52
N ARG A 516 6.58 -18.58 -1.62
CA ARG A 516 8.05 -18.51 -1.59
C ARG A 516 8.64 -17.70 -2.75
N HIS A 517 7.92 -17.66 -3.87
CA HIS A 517 8.32 -16.98 -5.10
C HIS A 517 7.89 -15.51 -5.13
N SER A 518 6.80 -15.17 -4.44
CA SER A 518 6.22 -13.82 -4.46
C SER A 518 5.59 -13.47 -3.12
N GLY A 519 5.98 -12.32 -2.56
CA GLY A 519 5.35 -11.73 -1.37
C GLY A 519 3.97 -11.10 -1.61
N SER A 520 3.41 -11.22 -2.82
CA SER A 520 2.15 -10.56 -3.20
C SER A 520 0.90 -11.29 -2.70
N VAL A 521 1.00 -12.60 -2.46
CA VAL A 521 -0.10 -13.46 -2.04
C VAL A 521 0.33 -14.46 -0.99
N PHE A 522 -0.61 -14.90 -0.17
CA PHE A 522 -0.41 -15.95 0.81
C PHE A 522 -1.61 -16.89 0.87
N LEU A 523 -1.34 -18.14 1.26
CA LEU A 523 -2.33 -19.17 1.50
C LEU A 523 -2.87 -18.99 2.92
N CYS A 524 -4.19 -18.89 3.04
CA CYS A 524 -4.90 -18.84 4.31
C CYS A 524 -5.78 -20.09 4.44
N VAL A 525 -5.42 -20.92 5.42
CA VAL A 525 -6.13 -22.13 5.78
C VAL A 525 -6.87 -21.87 7.09
N THR A 526 -8.19 -22.00 7.04
CA THR A 526 -9.07 -21.91 8.20
C THR A 526 -9.63 -23.29 8.54
N ALA A 527 -10.27 -23.44 9.69
CA ALA A 527 -11.05 -24.62 10.08
C ALA A 527 -12.36 -24.74 9.25
N HIS A 528 -12.22 -24.73 7.92
CA HIS A 528 -13.28 -24.79 6.92
C HIS A 528 -12.78 -25.67 5.75
N PRO A 529 -13.67 -26.37 5.01
CA PRO A 529 -13.28 -27.19 3.86
C PRO A 529 -12.78 -26.43 2.62
N GLN A 530 -12.66 -25.11 2.67
CA GLN A 530 -12.16 -24.31 1.57
C GLN A 530 -10.98 -23.48 2.07
N ALA A 531 -9.87 -23.56 1.37
CA ALA A 531 -8.75 -22.65 1.57
C ALA A 531 -8.92 -21.41 0.69
N LYS A 532 -8.40 -20.27 1.15
CA LYS A 532 -8.41 -19.00 0.41
C LYS A 532 -6.99 -18.53 0.17
N ILE A 533 -6.75 -17.94 -1.00
CA ILE A 533 -5.55 -17.17 -1.29
C ILE A 533 -5.89 -15.71 -1.07
N LEU A 534 -5.19 -15.07 -0.14
CA LEU A 534 -5.34 -13.66 0.18
C LEU A 534 -4.18 -12.87 -0.44
N SER A 535 -4.47 -11.65 -0.88
CA SER A 535 -3.44 -10.71 -1.28
C SER A 535 -2.69 -10.19 -0.05
N ARG A 536 -1.51 -9.61 -0.29
CA ARG A 536 -0.70 -8.91 0.71
C ARG A 536 -1.48 -7.84 1.51
N ASP A 537 -2.59 -7.32 0.97
CA ASP A 537 -3.48 -6.33 1.60
C ASP A 537 -4.76 -6.93 2.21
N GLY A 538 -4.90 -8.26 2.19
CA GLY A 538 -6.03 -8.99 2.77
C GLY A 538 -7.27 -9.09 1.89
N ALA A 539 -7.17 -8.83 0.58
CA ALA A 539 -8.26 -9.09 -0.35
C ALA A 539 -8.26 -10.56 -0.77
N VAL A 540 -9.44 -11.17 -0.92
CA VAL A 540 -9.56 -12.55 -1.40
C VAL A 540 -9.26 -12.59 -2.90
N VAL A 541 -8.14 -13.21 -3.28
CA VAL A 541 -7.75 -13.40 -4.69
C VAL A 541 -8.42 -14.65 -5.24
N THR A 542 -8.31 -15.77 -4.52
CA THR A 542 -8.85 -17.06 -4.95
C THR A 542 -9.51 -17.75 -3.78
N GLU A 543 -10.73 -18.25 -3.98
CA GLU A 543 -11.40 -19.16 -3.08
C GLU A 543 -11.54 -20.51 -3.79
N PHE A 544 -10.99 -21.58 -3.19
CA PHE A 544 -11.09 -22.91 -3.77
C PHE A 544 -12.48 -23.50 -3.56
N VAL A 545 -12.95 -24.30 -4.52
CA VAL A 545 -14.28 -24.92 -4.46
C VAL A 545 -14.43 -25.85 -3.25
N LYS A 546 -15.62 -25.86 -2.64
CA LYS A 546 -16.00 -26.83 -1.61
C LYS A 546 -16.27 -28.20 -2.23
N GLY A 547 -15.87 -29.28 -1.56
CA GLY A 547 -16.22 -30.64 -1.94
C GLY A 547 -17.67 -30.98 -1.67
N ASP A 548 -18.24 -31.86 -2.50
CA ASP A 548 -19.56 -32.43 -2.23
C ASP A 548 -19.47 -33.45 -1.09
N MET A 549 -20.13 -33.13 0.03
CA MET A 549 -20.10 -33.94 1.24
C MET A 549 -20.84 -35.28 1.10
N TYR A 550 -21.74 -35.41 0.11
CA TYR A 550 -22.53 -36.61 -0.08
C TYR A 550 -21.82 -37.67 -0.93
N LEU A 551 -20.75 -37.29 -1.64
CA LEU A 551 -19.93 -38.23 -2.40
C LEU A 551 -19.00 -39.03 -1.48
N ARG A 552 -19.06 -40.36 -1.62
CA ARG A 552 -18.21 -41.27 -0.84
C ARG A 552 -16.80 -41.41 -1.42
N ASP A 553 -16.68 -41.33 -2.75
CA ASP A 553 -15.40 -41.41 -3.44
C ASP A 553 -14.78 -40.03 -3.55
N MET A 554 -13.62 -39.88 -2.92
CA MET A 554 -12.90 -38.61 -2.84
C MET A 554 -12.24 -38.21 -4.16
N ASN A 555 -12.10 -39.14 -5.11
CA ASN A 555 -11.63 -38.80 -6.46
C ASN A 555 -12.64 -37.97 -7.23
N ASN A 556 -13.94 -38.13 -6.94
CA ASN A 556 -15.02 -37.46 -7.66
C ASN A 556 -15.40 -36.11 -7.05
N THR A 557 -14.92 -35.79 -5.83
CA THR A 557 -15.16 -34.49 -5.20
C THR A 557 -14.16 -33.47 -5.72
N LYS A 558 -14.64 -32.27 -6.05
CA LYS A 558 -13.80 -31.19 -6.62
C LYS A 558 -13.01 -30.39 -5.57
N GLY A 559 -13.36 -30.53 -4.30
CA GLY A 559 -12.68 -29.87 -3.19
C GLY A 559 -12.76 -30.67 -1.91
N HIS A 560 -12.21 -30.11 -0.82
CA HIS A 560 -12.24 -30.80 0.45
C HIS A 560 -13.67 -30.91 0.99
N VAL A 561 -13.97 -32.05 1.60
CA VAL A 561 -15.26 -32.35 2.23
C VAL A 561 -15.23 -32.03 3.73
N GLY A 562 -14.06 -32.14 4.34
CA GLY A 562 -13.80 -31.80 5.74
C GLY A 562 -12.91 -30.58 5.88
N GLU A 563 -12.68 -30.13 7.12
CA GLU A 563 -11.79 -29.01 7.42
C GLU A 563 -10.38 -29.22 6.84
N VAL A 564 -9.77 -28.13 6.37
CA VAL A 564 -8.38 -28.11 5.93
C VAL A 564 -7.49 -27.85 7.14
N THR A 565 -6.48 -28.69 7.34
CA THR A 565 -5.61 -28.67 8.53
C THR A 565 -4.32 -27.92 8.28
N SER A 566 -3.72 -28.08 7.09
CA SER A 566 -2.44 -27.50 6.73
C SER A 566 -2.34 -27.31 5.21
N GLY A 567 -1.42 -26.48 4.74
CA GLY A 567 -1.14 -26.33 3.33
C GLY A 567 0.19 -25.65 3.08
N THR A 568 0.76 -25.85 1.90
CA THR A 568 2.07 -25.29 1.55
C THR A 568 2.18 -25.04 0.04
N TRP A 569 3.10 -24.18 -0.35
CA TRP A 569 3.34 -23.81 -1.73
C TRP A 569 4.24 -24.80 -2.46
N HIS A 570 4.07 -24.95 -3.77
CA HIS A 570 5.02 -25.69 -4.58
C HIS A 570 6.39 -24.98 -4.57
N PRO A 571 7.50 -25.69 -4.32
CA PRO A 571 8.79 -25.05 -4.12
C PRO A 571 9.36 -24.41 -5.38
N ALA A 572 8.92 -24.83 -6.58
CA ALA A 572 9.38 -24.28 -7.86
C ALA A 572 8.31 -23.49 -8.64
N ASP A 573 7.02 -23.73 -8.40
CA ASP A 573 5.93 -23.21 -9.23
C ASP A 573 5.05 -22.28 -8.39
N PRO A 574 4.96 -20.98 -8.71
CA PRO A 574 4.23 -20.02 -7.88
C PRO A 574 2.72 -20.22 -7.88
N ASN A 575 2.19 -20.88 -8.90
CA ASN A 575 0.75 -21.03 -9.12
C ASN A 575 0.16 -22.29 -8.46
N ILE A 576 1.00 -23.15 -7.87
CA ILE A 576 0.58 -24.43 -7.33
C ILE A 576 0.73 -24.43 -5.81
N CYS A 577 -0.29 -24.91 -5.12
CA CYS A 577 -0.24 -25.18 -3.68
C CYS A 577 -0.91 -26.52 -3.35
N VAL A 578 -0.55 -27.09 -2.22
CA VAL A 578 -1.15 -28.32 -1.68
C VAL A 578 -1.85 -28.02 -0.37
N THR A 579 -3.01 -28.65 -0.16
CA THR A 579 -3.75 -28.59 1.10
C THR A 579 -4.02 -29.99 1.63
N ALA A 580 -3.94 -30.14 2.94
CA ALA A 580 -4.24 -31.37 3.67
C ALA A 580 -5.58 -31.23 4.40
N GLY A 581 -6.41 -32.27 4.33
CA GLY A 581 -7.74 -32.25 4.93
C GLY A 581 -7.99 -33.36 5.95
N SER A 582 -8.96 -33.10 6.83
CA SER A 582 -9.56 -34.13 7.70
C SER A 582 -10.35 -35.19 6.93
N ASP A 583 -10.54 -35.02 5.62
CA ASP A 583 -11.22 -35.95 4.70
C ASP A 583 -10.30 -37.05 4.11
N SER A 584 -9.11 -37.25 4.69
CA SER A 584 -8.10 -38.22 4.23
C SER A 584 -7.47 -37.89 2.88
N THR A 585 -7.60 -36.66 2.40
CA THR A 585 -7.03 -36.24 1.12
C THR A 585 -5.96 -35.18 1.25
N LEU A 586 -4.99 -35.23 0.33
CA LEU A 586 -4.19 -34.07 -0.03
C LEU A 586 -4.67 -33.61 -1.40
N ARG A 587 -4.90 -32.31 -1.57
CA ARG A 587 -5.36 -31.73 -2.82
C ARG A 587 -4.34 -30.75 -3.33
N ILE A 588 -3.97 -30.92 -4.59
CA ILE A 588 -3.06 -30.01 -5.29
C ILE A 588 -3.91 -29.07 -6.12
N TRP A 589 -3.74 -27.79 -5.91
CA TRP A 589 -4.52 -26.73 -6.51
C TRP A 589 -3.67 -25.91 -7.47
N ASP A 590 -4.30 -25.43 -8.53
CA ASP A 590 -3.79 -24.35 -9.36
C ASP A 590 -4.58 -23.08 -9.01
N ILE A 591 -3.89 -22.01 -8.63
CA ILE A 591 -4.53 -20.73 -8.28
C ILE A 591 -5.39 -20.20 -9.44
N ASN A 592 -4.99 -20.48 -10.69
CA ASN A 592 -5.69 -20.02 -11.88
C ASN A 592 -7.00 -20.79 -12.11
N ASN A 593 -7.11 -22.02 -11.60
CA ASN A 593 -8.31 -22.85 -11.71
C ASN A 593 -8.97 -23.08 -10.34
N LYS A 594 -9.90 -22.18 -9.99
CA LYS A 594 -10.58 -22.19 -8.69
C LYS A 594 -11.66 -23.27 -8.54
N ARG A 595 -12.16 -23.80 -9.67
CA ARG A 595 -13.36 -24.66 -9.72
C ARG A 595 -13.07 -26.15 -9.54
N SER A 596 -11.82 -26.55 -9.58
CA SER A 596 -11.39 -27.94 -9.43
C SER A 596 -9.94 -28.02 -8.99
N GLN A 597 -9.61 -29.03 -8.19
CA GLN A 597 -8.23 -29.41 -7.94
C GLN A 597 -7.53 -29.86 -9.24
N LYS A 598 -6.21 -29.67 -9.30
CA LYS A 598 -5.36 -30.20 -10.37
C LYS A 598 -5.17 -31.70 -10.22
N ASP A 599 -4.80 -32.12 -9.01
CA ASP A 599 -4.61 -33.52 -8.65
C ASP A 599 -5.18 -33.79 -7.25
N VAL A 600 -5.61 -35.02 -7.02
CA VAL A 600 -6.09 -35.49 -5.73
C VAL A 600 -5.24 -36.69 -5.27
N ILE A 601 -4.87 -36.68 -4.00
CA ILE A 601 -4.16 -37.78 -3.35
C ILE A 601 -5.07 -38.31 -2.25
N VAL A 602 -5.64 -39.49 -2.45
CA VAL A 602 -6.47 -40.15 -1.44
C VAL A 602 -5.59 -41.08 -0.62
N PHE A 603 -5.30 -40.71 0.63
CA PHE A 603 -4.56 -41.57 1.53
C PHE A 603 -5.49 -42.64 2.11
N LYS A 604 -5.14 -43.91 1.91
CA LYS A 604 -5.88 -45.05 2.46
C LYS A 604 -5.15 -45.59 3.67
N SER A 605 -5.68 -45.28 4.86
CA SER A 605 -5.13 -45.82 6.11
C SER A 605 -5.25 -47.34 6.12
N LYS A 606 -4.19 -48.02 6.53
CA LYS A 606 -4.17 -49.47 6.72
C LYS A 606 -4.34 -49.85 8.21
N ALA A 607 -4.61 -48.88 9.08
CA ALA A 607 -4.84 -49.13 10.50
C ALA A 607 -6.11 -49.98 10.70
N ALA A 608 -6.13 -50.80 11.76
CA ALA A 608 -7.27 -51.66 12.04
C ALA A 608 -8.48 -50.82 12.46
N GLY A 609 -9.66 -51.12 11.92
CA GLY A 609 -10.93 -50.47 12.32
C GLY A 609 -11.22 -49.11 11.66
N THR A 610 -10.29 -48.51 10.91
CA THR A 610 -10.48 -47.17 10.29
C THR A 610 -11.17 -47.20 8.92
N ALA A 611 -11.54 -48.37 8.40
CA ALA A 611 -12.19 -48.55 7.10
C ALA A 611 -11.46 -47.80 5.94
N GLY A 612 -10.14 -47.64 6.03
CA GLY A 612 -9.36 -46.94 5.03
C GLY A 612 -9.26 -45.43 5.19
N ARG A 613 -9.83 -44.81 6.24
CA ARG A 613 -9.91 -43.34 6.40
C ARG A 613 -9.17 -42.85 7.63
N THR A 614 -8.41 -41.77 7.50
CA THR A 614 -7.76 -41.07 8.62
C THR A 614 -7.54 -39.59 8.29
N ARG A 615 -7.39 -38.72 9.28
CA ARG A 615 -7.21 -37.27 9.04
C ARG A 615 -5.76 -36.98 8.65
N MET A 616 -5.55 -36.15 7.63
CA MET A 616 -4.22 -35.61 7.32
C MET A 616 -3.96 -34.43 8.25
N THR A 617 -2.87 -34.45 9.01
CA THR A 617 -2.60 -33.45 10.04
C THR A 617 -1.69 -32.34 9.55
N ALA A 618 -0.65 -32.67 8.79
CA ALA A 618 0.35 -31.71 8.32
C ALA A 618 0.94 -32.13 6.96
N VAL A 619 1.40 -31.15 6.19
CA VAL A 619 2.01 -31.37 4.86
C VAL A 619 3.19 -30.43 4.66
N ALA A 620 4.26 -30.92 4.03
CA ALA A 620 5.42 -30.13 3.61
C ALA A 620 5.87 -30.51 2.20
N TRP A 621 6.30 -29.52 1.43
CA TRP A 621 6.78 -29.69 0.05
C TRP A 621 8.17 -29.08 -0.11
N GLY A 622 9.15 -29.94 -0.36
CA GLY A 622 10.56 -29.56 -0.48
C GLY A 622 11.07 -29.73 -1.90
N ALA A 623 11.95 -28.83 -2.34
CA ALA A 623 12.77 -29.04 -3.53
C ALA A 623 14.04 -29.82 -3.17
N SER A 624 14.51 -30.67 -4.08
CA SER A 624 15.83 -31.30 -3.93
C SER A 624 16.91 -30.38 -4.50
N ALA A 625 17.97 -30.11 -3.74
CA ALA A 625 19.08 -29.24 -4.18
C ALA A 625 19.85 -29.77 -5.42
N GLN A 626 19.67 -31.03 -5.80
CA GLN A 626 20.38 -31.65 -6.94
C GLN A 626 19.56 -31.71 -8.23
N GLY A 627 18.52 -30.87 -8.37
CA GLY A 627 17.68 -30.84 -9.58
C GLY A 627 16.80 -32.09 -9.78
N ASN A 628 16.78 -32.99 -8.80
CA ASN A 628 15.86 -34.12 -8.77
C ASN A 628 14.45 -33.68 -8.38
N SER A 629 13.47 -34.52 -8.71
CA SER A 629 12.06 -34.43 -8.31
C SER A 629 11.91 -33.82 -6.92
N SER A 630 11.04 -32.81 -6.80
CA SER A 630 10.56 -32.33 -5.50
C SER A 630 9.96 -33.50 -4.70
N VAL A 631 9.88 -33.36 -3.39
CA VAL A 631 9.30 -34.37 -2.49
C VAL A 631 8.16 -33.73 -1.70
N LEU A 632 7.06 -34.46 -1.60
CA LEU A 632 5.89 -34.08 -0.82
C LEU A 632 5.75 -35.06 0.34
N VAL A 633 5.76 -34.57 1.57
CA VAL A 633 5.61 -35.42 2.76
C VAL A 633 4.39 -34.98 3.55
N SER A 634 3.60 -35.95 3.97
CA SER A 634 2.37 -35.74 4.73
C SER A 634 2.32 -36.64 5.95
N ALA A 635 1.79 -36.12 7.05
CA ALA A 635 1.52 -36.87 8.27
C ALA A 635 0.03 -37.15 8.44
N ALA A 636 -0.28 -38.32 8.96
CA ALA A 636 -1.62 -38.80 9.23
C ALA A 636 -1.86 -38.99 10.73
N LEU A 637 -3.12 -38.81 11.16
CA LEU A 637 -3.51 -38.98 12.57
C LEU A 637 -3.35 -40.43 13.05
N ASP A 638 -3.30 -41.40 12.14
CA ASP A 638 -3.04 -42.80 12.49
C ASP A 638 -1.56 -43.08 12.83
N GLY A 639 -0.71 -42.05 12.86
CA GLY A 639 0.71 -42.16 13.15
C GLY A 639 1.58 -42.38 11.90
N SER A 640 0.96 -42.49 10.72
CA SER A 640 1.70 -42.74 9.47
C SER A 640 2.35 -41.47 8.93
N LEU A 641 3.56 -41.61 8.39
CA LEU A 641 4.25 -40.60 7.60
C LEU A 641 4.40 -41.12 6.17
N VAL A 642 3.96 -40.32 5.20
CA VAL A 642 3.84 -40.73 3.81
C VAL A 642 4.58 -39.74 2.92
N MET A 643 5.39 -40.26 2.00
CA MET A 643 6.16 -39.48 1.05
C MET A 643 5.70 -39.79 -0.38
N TYR A 644 5.49 -38.74 -1.16
CA TYR A 644 5.17 -38.78 -2.58
C TYR A 644 6.27 -38.08 -3.38
N SER A 645 6.44 -38.48 -4.65
CA SER A 645 7.18 -37.65 -5.61
C SER A 645 6.37 -36.38 -5.84
N GLY A 646 7.03 -35.23 -5.86
CA GLY A 646 6.39 -33.93 -5.99
C GLY A 646 6.01 -33.56 -7.43
N ASN A 647 6.56 -34.22 -8.47
CA ASN A 647 6.17 -33.91 -9.85
C ASN A 647 5.13 -34.91 -10.43
N GLY A 648 4.60 -35.79 -9.58
CA GLY A 648 3.68 -36.86 -9.96
C GLY A 648 4.37 -38.02 -10.69
N PRO A 649 3.63 -39.11 -10.99
CA PRO A 649 2.22 -39.33 -10.63
C PRO A 649 2.03 -39.59 -9.13
N PHE A 650 0.98 -39.01 -8.53
CA PHE A 650 0.69 -39.10 -7.09
C PHE A 650 -0.18 -40.30 -6.69
N THR A 651 -0.40 -41.24 -7.62
CA THR A 651 -1.30 -42.39 -7.42
C THR A 651 -0.80 -43.38 -6.38
N ARG A 652 0.52 -43.41 -6.14
CA ARG A 652 1.15 -44.28 -5.16
C ARG A 652 2.21 -43.52 -4.38
N PRO A 653 2.29 -43.70 -3.04
CA PRO A 653 3.37 -43.13 -2.27
C PRO A 653 4.73 -43.73 -2.69
N ALA A 654 5.74 -42.87 -2.73
CA ALA A 654 7.13 -43.27 -2.91
C ALA A 654 7.63 -44.06 -1.69
N ALA A 655 7.23 -43.66 -0.48
CA ALA A 655 7.48 -44.38 0.74
C ALA A 655 6.40 -44.11 1.80
N GLU A 656 6.21 -45.05 2.72
CA GLU A 656 5.20 -44.99 3.79
C GLU A 656 5.78 -45.63 5.05
N ILE A 657 5.72 -44.92 6.18
CA ILE A 657 6.12 -45.40 7.49
C ILE A 657 4.90 -45.35 8.38
N ARG A 658 4.39 -46.51 8.80
CA ARG A 658 3.09 -46.61 9.48
C ARG A 658 3.15 -46.24 10.95
N ASP A 659 4.22 -46.64 11.62
CA ASP A 659 4.45 -46.38 13.04
C ASP A 659 5.43 -45.21 13.22
N ALA A 660 5.28 -44.17 12.40
CA ALA A 660 6.18 -43.01 12.46
C ALA A 660 5.99 -42.23 13.76
N HIS A 661 4.75 -42.10 14.24
CA HIS A 661 4.37 -41.60 15.56
C HIS A 661 3.27 -42.46 16.18
N ARG A 662 2.96 -42.25 17.46
CA ARG A 662 1.87 -43.00 18.12
C ARG A 662 0.53 -42.73 17.41
N PRO A 663 -0.25 -43.77 17.07
CA PRO A 663 -1.59 -43.58 16.52
C PRO A 663 -2.49 -42.72 17.42
N ASP A 664 -3.44 -42.01 16.82
CA ASP A 664 -4.38 -41.10 17.48
C ASP A 664 -3.72 -39.92 18.22
N THR A 665 -2.48 -39.57 17.85
CA THR A 665 -1.81 -38.36 18.32
C THR A 665 -1.59 -37.37 17.19
N TRP A 666 -1.78 -36.07 17.48
CA TRP A 666 -1.70 -35.05 16.45
C TRP A 666 -0.25 -34.74 16.08
N THR A 667 0.15 -35.05 14.85
CA THR A 667 1.47 -34.66 14.33
C THR A 667 1.35 -33.29 13.68
N GLY A 668 1.63 -32.23 14.46
CA GLY A 668 1.44 -30.85 14.03
C GLY A 668 2.61 -30.27 13.23
N GLY A 669 3.84 -30.67 13.56
CA GLY A 669 5.04 -30.10 12.95
C GLY A 669 5.67 -31.03 11.93
N ILE A 670 5.80 -30.56 10.69
CA ILE A 670 6.62 -31.19 9.66
C ILE A 670 7.36 -30.11 8.86
N ASP A 671 8.64 -30.33 8.62
CA ASP A 671 9.44 -29.46 7.76
C ASP A 671 10.53 -30.27 7.05
N ILE A 672 10.96 -29.76 5.89
CA ILE A 672 11.96 -30.39 5.04
C ILE A 672 13.15 -29.47 4.97
N SER A 673 14.36 -30.02 5.08
CA SER A 673 15.60 -29.26 4.93
C SER A 673 15.69 -28.63 3.54
N THR A 674 16.44 -27.53 3.40
CA THR A 674 16.57 -26.80 2.13
C THR A 674 17.23 -27.64 1.03
N ASP A 675 17.99 -28.66 1.40
CA ASP A 675 18.57 -29.63 0.46
C ASP A 675 17.59 -30.74 0.01
N GLY A 676 16.43 -30.82 0.66
CA GLY A 676 15.39 -31.83 0.43
C GLY A 676 15.76 -33.23 0.93
N ARG A 677 16.84 -33.39 1.69
CA ARG A 677 17.34 -34.72 2.11
C ARG A 677 16.77 -35.18 3.44
N MET A 678 16.51 -34.26 4.36
CA MET A 678 16.08 -34.54 5.71
C MET A 678 14.67 -34.03 5.96
N VAL A 679 13.87 -34.81 6.68
CA VAL A 679 12.54 -34.43 7.14
C VAL A 679 12.54 -34.47 8.65
N VAL A 680 12.06 -33.41 9.29
CA VAL A 680 11.83 -33.41 10.72
C VAL A 680 10.33 -33.48 10.99
N THR A 681 9.95 -34.32 11.95
CA THR A 681 8.56 -34.43 12.40
C THR A 681 8.47 -34.24 13.91
N ARG A 682 7.41 -33.56 14.34
CA ARG A 682 7.06 -33.36 15.73
C ARG A 682 5.67 -33.94 15.98
N GLY A 683 5.62 -35.00 16.78
CA GLY A 683 4.38 -35.72 17.09
C GLY A 683 3.71 -35.26 18.39
N GLY A 684 2.41 -35.55 18.50
CA GLY A 684 1.66 -35.47 19.76
C GLY A 684 2.12 -36.51 20.79
N ASP A 685 2.86 -37.53 20.36
CA ASP A 685 3.50 -38.52 21.21
C ASP A 685 4.65 -37.97 22.08
N GLY A 686 4.98 -36.67 21.94
CA GLY A 686 6.06 -36.05 22.69
C GLY A 686 7.43 -36.38 22.13
N LEU A 687 7.52 -36.81 20.87
CA LEU A 687 8.78 -37.12 20.21
C LEU A 687 9.03 -36.18 19.03
N ILE A 688 10.28 -35.76 18.87
CA ILE A 688 10.79 -35.19 17.63
C ILE A 688 11.64 -36.26 16.95
N LYS A 689 11.39 -36.50 15.67
CA LYS A 689 12.06 -37.52 14.87
C LYS A 689 12.64 -36.92 13.60
N LEU A 690 13.82 -37.37 13.23
CA LEU A 690 14.50 -37.01 11.99
C LEU A 690 14.49 -38.19 11.02
N TRP A 691 14.21 -37.93 9.76
CA TRP A 691 14.08 -38.94 8.71
C TRP A 691 14.96 -38.59 7.51
N ASP A 692 15.60 -39.60 6.94
CA ASP A 692 16.28 -39.48 5.64
C ASP A 692 15.30 -39.80 4.52
N THR A 693 15.12 -38.87 3.57
CA THR A 693 14.28 -39.08 2.38
C THR A 693 14.78 -40.19 1.46
N ARG A 694 16.10 -40.44 1.40
CA ARG A 694 16.67 -41.54 0.58
C ARG A 694 16.50 -42.89 1.27
N LYS A 695 16.48 -42.90 2.60
CA LYS A 695 16.33 -44.10 3.43
C LYS A 695 15.11 -43.98 4.34
N PHE A 696 13.94 -43.78 3.71
CA PHE A 696 12.68 -43.51 4.39
C PHE A 696 12.03 -44.77 4.98
N LYS A 697 12.65 -45.34 6.03
CA LYS A 697 12.17 -46.55 6.72
C LYS A 697 12.17 -46.44 8.24
N GLN A 698 13.19 -45.83 8.81
CA GLN A 698 13.39 -45.69 10.24
C GLN A 698 13.89 -44.28 10.55
N PRO A 699 13.58 -43.73 11.74
CA PRO A 699 14.11 -42.43 12.11
C PRO A 699 15.62 -42.55 12.34
N LEU A 700 16.38 -41.57 11.86
CA LEU A 700 17.81 -41.46 12.12
C LEU A 700 18.06 -41.16 13.59
N VAL A 701 17.29 -40.22 14.13
CA VAL A 701 17.38 -39.75 15.51
C VAL A 701 15.97 -39.51 16.02
N LYS A 702 15.76 -39.81 17.31
CA LYS A 702 14.54 -39.48 18.04
C LYS A 702 14.92 -38.90 19.40
N ILE A 703 14.19 -37.88 19.84
CA ILE A 703 14.37 -37.28 21.17
C ILE A 703 13.02 -37.01 21.81
N ASP A 704 12.98 -37.12 23.13
CA ASP A 704 11.84 -36.72 23.93
C ASP A 704 11.75 -35.19 23.99
N HIS A 705 10.61 -34.66 23.56
CA HIS A 705 10.26 -33.26 23.66
C HIS A 705 8.75 -33.16 23.89
N PRO A 706 8.29 -32.88 25.13
CA PRO A 706 6.87 -32.83 25.46
C PRO A 706 6.07 -31.99 24.46
N SER A 707 5.02 -32.61 23.91
CA SER A 707 4.25 -32.00 22.84
C SER A 707 3.21 -31.03 23.37
N THR A 708 2.94 -29.99 22.59
CA THR A 708 1.82 -29.06 22.77
C THR A 708 0.68 -29.35 21.81
N SER A 709 0.87 -30.30 20.88
CA SER A 709 -0.04 -30.58 19.77
C SER A 709 -1.41 -31.08 20.20
N ASP A 710 -1.52 -31.75 21.34
CA ASP A 710 -2.80 -32.24 21.87
C ASP A 710 -3.77 -31.09 22.21
N ARG A 711 -3.23 -29.95 22.66
CA ARG A 711 -4.03 -28.74 22.94
C ARG A 711 -4.05 -27.76 21.77
N TYR A 712 -2.93 -27.68 21.04
CA TYR A 712 -2.74 -26.77 19.93
C TYR A 712 -2.26 -27.56 18.71
N PRO A 713 -3.16 -28.11 17.89
CA PRO A 713 -2.82 -28.93 16.72
C PRO A 713 -1.86 -28.25 15.72
N MET A 714 -1.83 -26.91 15.70
CA MET A 714 -1.06 -26.07 14.79
C MET A 714 0.40 -25.87 15.21
N THR A 715 0.86 -26.57 16.25
CA THR A 715 2.24 -26.42 16.72
C THR A 715 3.23 -26.88 15.67
N ASN A 716 4.10 -25.99 15.22
CA ASN A 716 5.01 -26.28 14.13
C ASN A 716 6.44 -26.56 14.62
N ILE A 717 7.28 -26.92 13.66
CA ILE A 717 8.72 -27.10 13.77
C ILE A 717 9.32 -26.61 12.45
N LYS A 718 10.46 -25.91 12.49
CA LYS A 718 11.06 -25.32 11.29
C LYS A 718 12.57 -25.50 11.27
N TYR A 719 13.12 -25.75 10.09
CA TYR A 719 14.56 -25.64 9.87
C TYR A 719 15.00 -24.18 9.88
N SER A 720 16.24 -23.95 10.30
CA SER A 720 16.91 -22.70 10.02
C SER A 720 17.08 -22.52 8.50
N PRO A 721 17.23 -21.27 8.02
CA PRO A 721 17.41 -20.98 6.60
C PRO A 721 18.55 -21.73 5.92
N ASP A 722 19.62 -22.02 6.68
CA ASP A 722 20.80 -22.78 6.26
C ASP A 722 20.70 -24.29 6.55
N SER A 723 19.59 -24.76 7.12
CA SER A 723 19.35 -26.13 7.60
C SER A 723 20.38 -26.65 8.61
N ARG A 724 21.15 -25.76 9.26
CA ARG A 724 22.12 -26.14 10.31
C ARG A 724 21.46 -26.33 11.67
N TYR A 725 20.27 -25.79 11.89
CA TYR A 725 19.52 -25.88 13.13
C TYR A 725 18.06 -26.16 12.87
N ILE A 726 17.36 -26.58 13.91
CA ILE A 726 15.91 -26.79 13.92
C ILE A 726 15.34 -26.02 15.11
N ILE A 727 14.28 -25.25 14.91
CA ILE A 727 13.62 -24.50 15.96
C ILE A 727 12.26 -25.11 16.31
N THR A 728 11.97 -25.17 17.61
CA THR A 728 10.71 -25.69 18.14
C THR A 728 10.32 -25.00 19.44
N GLY A 729 9.02 -24.80 19.65
CA GLY A 729 8.47 -24.26 20.89
C GLY A 729 8.08 -25.32 21.90
N SER A 730 8.30 -25.08 23.19
CA SER A 730 7.91 -25.99 24.28
C SER A 730 6.57 -25.62 24.94
N ALA A 731 5.97 -26.61 25.62
CA ALA A 731 4.81 -26.41 26.50
C ALA A 731 5.09 -25.45 27.67
N SER A 732 6.35 -25.35 28.10
CA SER A 732 6.79 -24.39 29.12
C SER A 732 7.04 -22.99 28.59
N GLY A 733 6.89 -22.76 27.27
CA GLY A 733 7.08 -21.44 26.65
C GLY A 733 8.53 -21.06 26.35
N HIS A 734 9.42 -22.06 26.33
CA HIS A 734 10.80 -21.90 25.90
C HIS A 734 10.94 -22.23 24.41
N LEU A 735 11.76 -21.45 23.72
CA LEU A 735 12.25 -21.75 22.38
C LEU A 735 13.46 -22.68 22.50
N HIS A 736 13.43 -23.79 21.78
CA HIS A 736 14.56 -24.72 21.69
C HIS A 736 15.15 -24.65 20.29
N ILE A 737 16.46 -24.43 20.22
CA ILE A 737 17.27 -24.51 18.99
C ILE A 737 18.04 -25.82 19.07
N LEU A 738 17.72 -26.74 18.17
CA LEU A 738 18.24 -28.10 18.14
C LEU A 738 19.26 -28.26 17.02
N ASN A 739 20.28 -29.07 17.26
CA ASN A 739 21.19 -29.50 16.22
C ASN A 739 20.56 -30.67 15.43
N PRO A 740 20.47 -30.61 14.09
CA PRO A 740 19.83 -31.65 13.28
C PRO A 740 20.55 -33.01 13.37
N ALA A 741 21.85 -33.05 13.68
CA ALA A 741 22.60 -34.31 13.72
C ALA A 741 22.22 -35.20 14.92
N ASN A 742 21.81 -34.61 16.04
CA ASN A 742 21.51 -35.34 17.28
C ASN A 742 20.18 -34.95 17.94
N LEU A 743 19.47 -33.96 17.38
CA LEU A 743 18.24 -33.34 17.91
C LEU A 743 18.35 -32.81 19.34
N ARG A 744 19.57 -32.69 19.90
CA ARG A 744 19.76 -32.14 21.24
C ARG A 744 19.65 -30.62 21.20
N PRO A 745 19.11 -30.00 22.26
CA PRO A 745 19.08 -28.55 22.36
C PRO A 745 20.50 -28.02 22.51
N GLU A 746 20.89 -27.18 21.56
CA GLU A 746 22.14 -26.42 21.61
C GLU A 746 21.92 -25.10 22.34
N HIS A 747 20.74 -24.50 22.18
CA HIS A 747 20.35 -23.32 22.91
C HIS A 747 18.87 -23.39 23.32
N VAL A 748 18.57 -22.99 24.56
CA VAL A 748 17.20 -22.95 25.10
C VAL A 748 16.97 -21.59 25.71
N THR A 749 15.89 -20.95 25.30
CA THR A 749 15.64 -19.56 25.66
C THR A 749 14.21 -19.38 26.16
N PRO A 750 13.98 -18.82 27.36
CA PRO A 750 12.64 -18.55 27.86
C PRO A 750 12.00 -17.39 27.10
N ILE A 751 10.88 -17.60 26.39
CA ILE A 751 10.18 -16.54 25.65
C ILE A 751 8.93 -16.09 26.42
N THR A 752 8.03 -17.03 26.70
CA THR A 752 6.83 -16.79 27.52
C THR A 752 6.76 -17.85 28.61
N PRO A 753 7.56 -17.73 29.70
CA PRO A 753 7.65 -18.76 30.73
C PRO A 753 6.27 -19.17 31.26
N GLY A 754 6.01 -20.48 31.27
CA GLY A 754 4.76 -21.07 31.74
C GLY A 754 3.61 -21.09 30.72
N ILE A 755 3.77 -20.47 29.55
CA ILE A 755 2.74 -20.40 28.51
C ILE A 755 3.23 -21.09 27.24
N PRO A 756 2.48 -22.07 26.69
CA PRO A 756 2.91 -22.83 25.51
C PRO A 756 3.24 -21.95 24.30
N LEU A 757 4.38 -22.25 23.66
CA LEU A 757 4.75 -21.67 22.38
C LEU A 757 4.20 -22.53 21.24
N ILE A 758 3.42 -21.92 20.35
CA ILE A 758 2.62 -22.62 19.32
C ILE A 758 3.34 -22.53 17.97
N ALA A 759 3.56 -21.32 17.47
CA ALA A 759 4.14 -21.10 16.15
C ALA A 759 5.56 -20.55 16.26
N VAL A 760 6.48 -21.06 15.44
CA VAL A 760 7.83 -20.54 15.26
C VAL A 760 8.16 -20.39 13.78
N ASP A 761 8.87 -19.33 13.42
CA ASP A 761 9.35 -19.10 12.04
C ASP A 761 10.72 -18.41 12.08
N TRP A 762 11.65 -18.82 11.20
CA TRP A 762 12.97 -18.20 11.08
C TRP A 762 13.15 -17.62 9.69
N HIS A 763 13.20 -16.29 9.61
CA HIS A 763 13.24 -15.62 8.32
C HIS A 763 14.63 -15.73 7.65
N PRO A 764 14.70 -16.14 6.37
CA PRO A 764 15.97 -16.42 5.68
C PRO A 764 16.88 -15.22 5.43
N LYS A 765 16.32 -14.03 5.18
CA LYS A 765 17.13 -12.84 4.83
C LYS A 765 17.36 -11.88 5.99
N LEU A 766 16.43 -11.84 6.95
CA LEU A 766 16.49 -10.89 8.07
C LEU A 766 17.31 -11.45 9.23
N ASN A 767 17.45 -12.78 9.29
CA ASN A 767 17.98 -13.52 10.43
C ASN A 767 17.26 -13.13 11.73
N GLN A 768 15.93 -13.28 11.75
CA GLN A 768 15.06 -13.00 12.89
C GLN A 768 14.16 -14.22 13.15
N ILE A 769 13.88 -14.48 14.42
CA ILE A 769 13.03 -15.60 14.84
C ILE A 769 11.72 -15.04 15.36
N LEU A 770 10.61 -15.54 14.84
CA LEU A 770 9.27 -15.15 15.21
C LEU A 770 8.63 -16.25 16.01
N THR A 771 7.92 -15.86 17.05
CA THR A 771 7.34 -16.78 18.02
C THR A 771 5.92 -16.35 18.36
N GLY A 772 4.97 -17.27 18.26
CA GLY A 772 3.55 -17.06 18.56
C GLY A 772 3.15 -17.91 19.75
N SER A 773 2.62 -17.27 20.79
CA SER A 773 2.30 -17.92 22.06
C SER A 773 0.79 -18.03 22.29
N ALA A 774 0.41 -18.91 23.21
CA ALA A 774 -0.99 -19.11 23.60
C ALA A 774 -1.62 -17.89 24.29
N ASN A 775 -0.81 -16.94 24.77
CA ASN A 775 -1.25 -15.68 25.39
C ASN A 775 -1.61 -14.56 24.40
N ALA A 776 -1.77 -14.89 23.11
CA ALA A 776 -2.04 -13.93 22.04
C ALA A 776 -0.89 -12.95 21.71
N GLU A 777 0.31 -13.15 22.29
CA GLU A 777 1.50 -12.37 21.97
C GLU A 777 2.27 -13.00 20.81
N THR A 778 2.71 -12.15 19.89
CA THR A 778 3.75 -12.47 18.91
C THR A 778 5.03 -11.77 19.32
N ARG A 779 6.14 -12.51 19.48
CA ARG A 779 7.45 -11.93 19.77
C ARG A 779 8.40 -12.15 18.61
N VAL A 780 9.08 -11.08 18.22
CA VAL A 780 10.13 -11.09 17.20
C VAL A 780 11.47 -10.95 17.89
N LEU A 781 12.27 -12.00 17.83
CA LEU A 781 13.63 -12.06 18.36
C LEU A 781 14.61 -11.62 17.28
N TYR A 782 15.54 -10.75 17.66
CA TYR A 782 16.55 -10.22 16.76
C TYR A 782 17.85 -9.95 17.52
N ASN A 783 18.94 -9.82 16.78
CA ASN A 783 20.20 -9.30 17.29
C ASN A 783 20.64 -8.10 16.44
N PRO A 784 20.88 -6.91 17.00
CA PRO A 784 21.34 -5.75 16.25
C PRO A 784 22.60 -5.97 15.39
N SER A 785 23.49 -6.90 15.76
CA SER A 785 24.70 -7.19 14.98
C SER A 785 24.48 -8.21 13.85
N LEU A 786 23.63 -9.21 14.07
CA LEU A 786 23.41 -10.32 13.13
C LEU A 786 22.17 -10.16 12.24
N SER A 787 21.16 -9.45 12.75
CA SER A 787 19.87 -9.28 12.09
C SER A 787 19.88 -8.01 11.25
N THR A 788 19.17 -8.03 10.13
CA THR A 788 19.02 -6.87 9.26
C THR A 788 17.54 -6.51 9.10
N ARG A 789 17.21 -5.21 8.98
CA ARG A 789 15.85 -4.67 8.73
C ARG A 789 14.79 -5.24 9.70
N GLY A 790 13.51 -5.30 9.31
CA GLY A 790 12.45 -5.91 10.11
C GLY A 790 12.27 -5.22 11.47
N ALA A 791 12.39 -5.98 12.57
CA ALA A 791 12.33 -5.42 13.93
C ALA A 791 13.38 -4.33 14.17
N LEU A 792 14.60 -4.48 13.65
CA LEU A 792 15.66 -3.47 13.81
C LEU A 792 15.27 -2.13 13.19
N GLU A 793 14.59 -2.14 12.04
CA GLU A 793 14.10 -0.93 11.37
C GLU A 793 12.99 -0.23 12.17
N VAL A 794 12.12 -1.01 12.81
CA VAL A 794 11.09 -0.45 13.70
C VAL A 794 11.75 0.20 14.90
N MET A 795 12.72 -0.48 15.51
CA MET A 795 13.42 -0.04 16.72
C MET A 795 14.46 1.04 16.46
N SER A 796 14.87 1.30 15.21
CA SER A 796 15.78 2.39 14.87
C SER A 796 15.06 3.71 14.57
N ARG A 797 13.73 3.70 14.46
CA ARG A 797 12.94 4.90 14.14
C ARG A 797 12.67 5.76 15.36
N ALA A 798 12.54 7.06 15.11
CA ALA A 798 12.13 8.01 16.13
C ALA A 798 10.70 7.67 16.64
N PRO A 799 10.49 7.64 17.97
CA PRO A 799 9.19 7.34 18.55
C PRO A 799 8.19 8.44 18.20
N LYS A 800 7.02 8.05 17.66
CA LYS A 800 5.92 9.00 17.44
C LYS A 800 5.35 9.44 18.78
N LYS A 801 5.05 10.74 18.92
CA LYS A 801 4.35 11.29 20.08
C LYS A 801 2.95 10.67 20.11
N ARG A 802 2.72 9.79 21.07
CA ARG A 802 1.44 9.12 21.25
C ARG A 802 0.39 10.12 21.71
N HIS A 803 -0.75 10.19 21.03
CA HIS A 803 -1.89 10.93 21.56
C HIS A 803 -2.44 10.20 22.79
N VAL A 804 -3.11 10.90 23.72
CA VAL A 804 -3.70 10.27 24.91
C VAL A 804 -4.73 9.20 24.53
N ASP A 805 -5.34 9.34 23.34
CA ASP A 805 -6.35 8.42 22.80
C ASP A 805 -5.77 7.29 21.91
N ASP A 806 -4.46 7.23 21.67
CA ASP A 806 -3.84 6.17 20.85
C ASP A 806 -3.67 4.89 21.69
N ASP A 807 -4.67 4.01 21.65
CA ASP A 807 -4.62 2.66 22.22
C ASP A 807 -3.94 1.66 21.24
N PRO A 808 -2.82 1.02 21.60
CA PRO A 808 -2.13 0.04 20.75
C PRO A 808 -2.96 -1.24 20.48
N ALA A 809 -3.96 -1.56 21.30
CA ALA A 809 -4.85 -2.69 21.06
C ALA A 809 -5.90 -2.42 19.96
N PHE A 810 -6.13 -1.15 19.62
CA PHE A 810 -7.13 -0.76 18.64
C PHE A 810 -6.49 -0.60 17.25
N THR A 811 -6.81 -1.53 16.34
CA THR A 811 -6.40 -1.43 14.94
C THR A 811 -7.13 -0.26 14.28
N THR A 812 -6.42 0.60 13.56
CA THR A 812 -7.05 1.59 12.67
C THR A 812 -7.65 0.87 11.49
N ASP A 813 -8.82 0.28 11.68
CA ASP A 813 -9.61 -0.30 10.62
C ASP A 813 -10.11 0.84 9.73
N GLN A 814 -9.32 1.21 8.71
CA GLN A 814 -9.74 2.19 7.71
C GLN A 814 -10.97 1.71 6.91
N SER A 815 -11.46 0.48 7.11
CA SER A 815 -12.75 0.02 6.56
C SER A 815 -13.97 0.56 7.30
N GLN A 816 -13.81 1.18 8.49
CA GLN A 816 -14.93 1.72 9.27
C GLN A 816 -15.20 3.21 9.03
N LEU A 817 -14.21 3.97 8.53
CA LEU A 817 -14.38 5.38 8.14
C LEU A 817 -14.24 5.61 6.62
N GLY A 818 -13.89 4.58 5.86
CA GLY A 818 -13.91 4.60 4.40
C GLY A 818 -15.14 3.86 3.90
N LEU A 819 -16.05 4.60 3.24
CA LEU A 819 -17.09 4.04 2.38
C LEU A 819 -16.51 2.89 1.54
N SER A 820 -16.99 1.67 1.75
CA SER A 820 -16.73 0.57 0.82
C SER A 820 -17.30 0.95 -0.55
N ALA A 821 -16.50 0.80 -1.60
CA ALA A 821 -16.85 1.17 -2.98
C ALA A 821 -18.09 0.44 -3.56
N ASP A 822 -18.59 -0.60 -2.89
CA ASP A 822 -19.73 -1.42 -3.36
C ASP A 822 -21.06 -1.18 -2.61
N ALA A 823 -21.15 -0.14 -1.76
CA ALA A 823 -22.42 0.19 -1.10
C ALA A 823 -23.27 1.11 -2.01
N ILE A 824 -24.08 0.51 -2.89
CA ILE A 824 -25.15 1.24 -3.60
C ILE A 824 -26.20 1.64 -2.58
N ILE A 825 -26.20 2.90 -2.15
CA ILE A 825 -27.29 3.49 -1.37
C ILE A 825 -28.34 3.96 -2.38
N THR A 826 -29.41 3.17 -2.55
CA THR A 826 -30.60 3.61 -3.29
C THR A 826 -31.30 4.74 -2.52
N PRO A 827 -31.53 5.92 -3.13
CA PRO A 827 -32.31 6.97 -2.50
C PRO A 827 -33.75 6.47 -2.30
N GLY A 828 -34.19 6.33 -1.04
CA GLY A 828 -35.59 5.99 -0.70
C GLY A 828 -35.83 4.61 -0.07
N ALA A 829 -34.81 3.78 0.12
CA ALA A 829 -34.97 2.54 0.89
C ALA A 829 -34.99 2.84 2.41
N LEU A 830 -36.17 3.13 2.95
CA LEU A 830 -36.45 3.20 4.39
C LEU A 830 -36.28 1.79 5.00
N ALA A 831 -35.07 1.47 5.46
CA ALA A 831 -34.88 0.37 6.39
C ALA A 831 -35.23 0.86 7.80
N SER A 832 -36.41 0.44 8.27
CA SER A 832 -36.84 0.53 9.67
C SER A 832 -35.91 -0.32 10.54
N ALA A 833 -34.77 0.24 10.95
CA ALA A 833 -33.93 -0.33 11.99
C ALA A 833 -34.38 0.26 13.33
N LYS A 834 -35.36 -0.40 13.96
CA LYS A 834 -35.61 -0.25 15.40
C LYS A 834 -34.28 -0.48 16.13
N ARG A 835 -33.83 0.53 16.89
CA ARG A 835 -32.83 0.37 17.94
C ARG A 835 -33.39 -0.62 18.97
N GLY A 836 -32.85 -1.82 19.01
CA GLY A 836 -33.08 -2.81 20.05
C GLY A 836 -31.73 -3.32 20.54
N GLY A 837 -31.46 -3.12 21.82
CA GLY A 837 -30.25 -3.63 22.47
C GLY A 837 -30.26 -5.15 22.64
N GLY A 838 -29.06 -5.71 22.67
CA GLY A 838 -28.74 -7.11 22.99
C GLY A 838 -27.21 -7.27 22.89
N VAL A 839 -26.46 -6.91 23.93
CA VAL A 839 -25.85 -7.82 24.91
C VAL A 839 -24.99 -8.93 24.26
N SER A 840 -23.67 -8.72 24.22
CA SER A 840 -22.67 -9.79 24.12
C SER A 840 -21.98 -9.99 25.49
N VAL A 841 -21.56 -11.23 25.74
CA VAL A 841 -21.37 -11.87 27.06
C VAL A 841 -20.09 -11.47 27.82
N SER A 842 -19.44 -10.33 27.51
CA SER A 842 -18.39 -9.79 28.40
C SER A 842 -18.47 -8.28 28.60
N GLY A 843 -19.57 -7.83 29.22
CA GLY A 843 -19.57 -6.97 30.41
C GLY A 843 -18.70 -5.70 30.54
N LYS A 844 -17.95 -5.24 29.53
CA LYS A 844 -17.19 -3.98 29.58
C LYS A 844 -17.09 -3.32 28.21
N THR A 845 -18.18 -2.68 27.82
CA THR A 845 -18.16 -1.45 27.03
C THR A 845 -19.05 -0.49 27.82
N SER A 846 -18.73 0.76 28.09
CA SER A 846 -18.05 1.72 27.23
C SER A 846 -17.93 3.06 28.00
N ARG A 847 -17.28 4.03 27.37
CA ARG A 847 -17.60 5.46 27.43
C ARG A 847 -17.31 6.15 28.76
N ASP A 848 -16.41 7.12 28.69
CA ASP A 848 -16.40 8.25 29.61
C ASP A 848 -17.84 8.83 29.71
N PRO A 849 -18.49 8.77 30.89
CA PRO A 849 -19.86 9.24 31.10
C PRO A 849 -20.03 10.75 30.87
N TYR A 850 -18.93 11.50 30.85
CA TYR A 850 -18.95 12.96 30.79
C TYR A 850 -18.75 13.54 29.38
N ARG A 851 -18.58 12.71 28.35
CA ARG A 851 -18.41 13.21 26.99
C ARG A 851 -19.78 13.49 26.34
N PRO A 852 -20.17 14.76 26.10
CA PRO A 852 -21.37 15.07 25.34
C PRO A 852 -21.22 14.49 23.93
N GLN A 853 -22.17 13.66 23.52
CA GLN A 853 -22.21 13.12 22.16
C GLN A 853 -22.62 14.25 21.21
N VAL A 854 -21.67 14.68 20.36
CA VAL A 854 -22.00 15.53 19.22
C VAL A 854 -22.83 14.68 18.26
N GLN A 855 -24.11 15.00 18.11
CA GLN A 855 -24.96 14.34 17.12
C GLN A 855 -24.41 14.66 15.73
N GLN A 856 -24.14 13.63 14.92
CA GLN A 856 -23.80 13.85 13.51
C GLN A 856 -25.04 14.40 12.81
N ILE A 857 -24.96 15.68 12.43
CA ILE A 857 -26.00 16.38 11.68
C ILE A 857 -26.00 15.80 10.26
N THR A 858 -27.06 15.10 9.91
CA THR A 858 -27.28 14.65 8.53
C THR A 858 -27.71 15.85 7.66
N PRO A 859 -27.54 15.80 6.32
CA PRO A 859 -27.90 16.91 5.41
C PRO A 859 -29.36 17.39 5.52
N PHE A 860 -30.23 16.58 6.13
CA PHE A 860 -31.65 16.85 6.33
C PHE A 860 -32.02 17.29 7.75
N MET A 861 -31.06 17.31 8.69
CA MET A 861 -31.25 17.78 10.07
C MET A 861 -31.06 19.30 10.24
N ARG A 862 -30.69 20.03 9.19
CA ARG A 862 -30.72 21.51 9.17
C ARG A 862 -32.16 22.00 9.02
N SER A 863 -33.00 21.78 10.03
CA SER A 863 -34.33 22.41 10.11
C SER A 863 -34.30 23.72 10.89
N GLN A 864 -33.15 24.11 11.45
CA GLN A 864 -32.92 25.46 11.96
C GLN A 864 -32.02 26.19 10.97
N PRO A 865 -32.46 27.31 10.39
CA PRO A 865 -31.60 28.13 9.54
C PRO A 865 -30.40 28.62 10.38
N ASP A 866 -29.19 28.46 9.85
CA ASP A 866 -27.96 28.94 10.49
C ASP A 866 -28.13 30.41 10.88
N GLU A 867 -27.60 30.81 12.05
CA GLU A 867 -27.64 32.20 12.57
C GLU A 867 -27.23 33.22 11.50
N LYS A 868 -26.22 32.85 10.71
CA LYS A 868 -25.72 33.65 9.59
C LYS A 868 -26.75 33.85 8.47
N HIS A 869 -27.56 32.84 8.18
CA HIS A 869 -28.65 32.93 7.20
C HIS A 869 -29.79 33.83 7.70
N ILE A 870 -30.05 33.83 9.01
CA ILE A 870 -31.03 34.74 9.65
C ILE A 870 -30.51 36.19 9.66
N GLU A 871 -29.22 36.38 9.94
CA GLU A 871 -28.57 37.69 9.87
C GLU A 871 -28.61 38.28 8.45
N GLU A 872 -28.35 37.46 7.44
CA GLU A 872 -28.24 37.90 6.05
C GLU A 872 -29.61 38.11 5.39
N ASN A 873 -30.62 37.30 5.72
CA ASN A 873 -31.91 37.30 4.99
C ASN A 873 -33.08 37.94 5.74
N ILE A 874 -32.99 38.18 7.05
CA ILE A 874 -34.03 38.90 7.80
C ILE A 874 -33.58 40.36 8.00
N PRO A 875 -34.14 41.34 7.26
CA PRO A 875 -33.60 42.71 7.17
C PRO A 875 -33.70 43.58 8.46
N LEU A 876 -33.93 42.97 9.62
CA LEU A 876 -34.04 43.63 10.93
C LEU A 876 -33.38 42.84 12.07
N SER A 877 -32.78 41.68 11.79
CA SER A 877 -32.17 40.81 12.82
C SER A 877 -30.98 41.47 13.53
N ARG A 878 -30.26 42.38 12.86
CA ARG A 878 -29.16 43.18 13.43
C ARG A 878 -29.59 44.28 14.40
N MET A 879 -30.87 44.67 14.43
CA MET A 879 -31.33 45.73 15.34
C MET A 879 -31.36 45.31 16.80
N LEU A 880 -31.22 44.02 17.09
CA LEU A 880 -31.13 43.51 18.47
C LEU A 880 -29.88 44.01 19.21
N HIS A 881 -28.86 44.45 18.47
CA HIS A 881 -27.57 44.90 19.00
C HIS A 881 -27.35 46.41 18.88
N GLU A 882 -28.28 47.18 18.31
CA GLU A 882 -28.22 48.64 18.28
C GLU A 882 -28.90 49.23 19.53
N ASP A 883 -28.27 50.21 20.19
CA ASP A 883 -28.90 50.92 21.31
C ASP A 883 -30.13 51.69 20.78
N PRO A 884 -31.34 51.49 21.34
CA PRO A 884 -32.56 52.11 20.85
C PRO A 884 -32.48 53.65 20.80
N ARG A 885 -31.65 54.28 21.64
CA ARG A 885 -31.47 55.73 21.62
C ARG A 885 -30.72 56.21 20.38
N GLU A 886 -29.64 55.52 20.01
CA GLU A 886 -28.86 55.83 18.82
C GLU A 886 -29.65 55.51 17.54
N ALA A 887 -30.39 54.40 17.54
CA ALA A 887 -31.25 54.04 16.43
C ALA A 887 -32.34 55.11 16.18
N LEU A 888 -33.01 55.59 17.23
CA LEU A 888 -34.04 56.63 17.09
C LEU A 888 -33.48 57.94 16.53
N LEU A 889 -32.28 58.37 16.94
CA LEU A 889 -31.63 59.56 16.39
C LEU A 889 -31.24 59.38 14.92
N LYS A 890 -30.69 58.22 14.56
CA LYS A 890 -30.31 57.87 13.18
C LYS A 890 -31.50 57.91 12.23
N TYR A 891 -32.67 57.43 12.67
CA TYR A 891 -33.89 57.42 11.85
C TYR A 891 -34.72 58.71 11.95
N ALA A 892 -34.48 59.59 12.93
CA ALA A 892 -35.19 60.88 13.05
C ALA A 892 -34.89 61.82 11.86
N ASP A 893 -33.63 61.87 11.42
CA ASP A 893 -33.23 62.69 10.26
C ASP A 893 -33.73 62.10 8.94
N VAL A 894 -33.81 60.78 8.85
CA VAL A 894 -34.39 60.07 7.69
C VAL A 894 -35.89 60.31 7.63
N ALA A 895 -36.60 60.25 8.75
CA ALA A 895 -38.04 60.51 8.83
C ALA A 895 -38.41 61.97 8.49
N LYS A 896 -37.51 62.94 8.75
CA LYS A 896 -37.68 64.33 8.31
C LYS A 896 -37.45 64.52 6.81
N LYS A 897 -36.48 63.80 6.23
CA LYS A 897 -36.10 63.93 4.82
C LYS A 897 -37.04 63.18 3.88
N ASP A 898 -37.55 62.03 4.31
CA ASP A 898 -38.41 61.16 3.50
C ASP A 898 -39.53 60.53 4.35
N PRO A 899 -40.63 61.27 4.60
CA PRO A 899 -41.72 60.83 5.47
C PRO A 899 -42.61 59.80 4.76
N VAL A 900 -42.15 58.55 4.68
CA VAL A 900 -42.87 57.44 4.02
C VAL A 900 -44.25 57.19 4.63
N PHE A 901 -44.38 57.29 5.96
CA PHE A 901 -45.63 57.01 6.67
C PHE A 901 -46.39 58.27 7.11
N THR A 902 -45.73 59.41 7.29
CA THR A 902 -46.38 60.65 7.77
C THR A 902 -46.74 61.63 6.66
N GLY A 903 -46.34 61.37 5.41
CA GLY A 903 -46.64 62.24 4.25
C GLY A 903 -48.14 62.48 4.01
N ALA A 904 -49.00 61.50 4.31
CA ALA A 904 -50.46 61.63 4.19
C ALA A 904 -51.09 62.58 5.22
N TRP A 905 -50.41 62.83 6.34
CA TRP A 905 -50.88 63.68 7.45
C TRP A 905 -50.16 65.04 7.51
N ALA A 906 -49.37 65.42 6.50
CA ALA A 906 -48.63 66.69 6.50
C ALA A 906 -49.51 67.93 6.76
N LYS A 907 -50.81 67.88 6.45
CA LYS A 907 -51.79 68.96 6.71
C LYS A 907 -52.61 68.80 8.01
N THR A 908 -52.63 67.61 8.60
CA THR A 908 -53.50 67.24 9.74
C THR A 908 -52.73 66.72 10.95
N GLN A 909 -51.40 66.72 10.88
CA GLN A 909 -50.54 66.29 11.97
C GLN A 909 -50.67 67.26 13.15
N PRO A 910 -51.09 66.80 14.34
CA PRO A 910 -51.23 67.65 15.51
C PRO A 910 -49.85 68.20 15.91
N VAL A 911 -49.79 69.51 16.18
CA VAL A 911 -48.58 70.15 16.70
C VAL A 911 -48.35 69.62 18.11
N THR A 912 -47.21 68.95 18.32
CA THR A 912 -46.80 68.50 19.65
C THR A 912 -46.50 69.71 20.51
N GLN A 913 -47.37 70.01 21.48
CA GLN A 913 -47.05 70.93 22.57
C GLN A 913 -46.10 70.20 23.52
N TYR A 914 -44.82 70.18 23.19
CA TYR A 914 -43.81 70.01 24.22
C TYR A 914 -43.74 71.34 24.95
N THR A 915 -43.95 71.30 26.27
CA THR A 915 -43.70 72.42 27.16
C THR A 915 -42.33 72.97 26.79
N GLU A 916 -42.28 74.21 26.30
CA GLU A 916 -41.04 74.94 26.10
C GLU A 916 -40.40 75.08 27.48
N LEU A 917 -39.61 74.09 27.87
CA LEU A 917 -38.64 74.21 28.95
C LEU A 917 -37.51 75.04 28.36
N SER A 918 -37.77 76.35 28.29
CA SER A 918 -36.74 77.36 28.25
C SER A 918 -35.78 77.11 29.41
N ASP A 919 -34.50 77.28 29.14
CA ASP A 919 -33.36 77.17 30.05
C ASP A 919 -33.43 78.21 31.20
N GLU A 920 -34.43 78.10 32.08
CA GLU A 920 -34.59 78.92 33.28
C GLU A 920 -35.16 78.04 34.41
N GLU A 921 -34.32 77.24 35.06
CA GLU A 921 -34.36 77.03 36.52
C GLU A 921 -33.12 76.24 36.96
N GLU A 922 -31.99 76.92 36.81
CA GLU A 922 -30.78 76.67 37.55
C GLU A 922 -31.02 77.14 39.00
N GLY A 923 -31.10 76.23 39.98
CA GLY A 923 -30.94 76.61 41.38
C GLY A 923 -31.69 75.80 42.44
N GLY A 924 -30.94 74.94 43.15
CA GLY A 924 -31.04 74.89 44.61
C GLY A 924 -31.66 73.64 45.25
N LYS A 925 -30.79 72.89 45.95
CA LYS A 925 -30.92 72.37 47.34
C LYS A 925 -32.22 71.64 47.68
N GLU A 926 -32.24 70.45 48.28
CA GLU A 926 -31.43 69.90 49.36
C GLU A 926 -31.93 68.46 49.58
N GLY A 927 -31.07 67.59 50.13
CA GLY A 927 -31.39 66.18 50.30
C GLY A 927 -32.53 65.88 51.28
N ARG A 928 -33.08 64.67 51.18
CA ARG A 928 -33.30 63.74 52.30
C ARG A 928 -33.94 62.45 51.80
N ASP A 929 -33.21 61.38 52.06
CA ASP A 929 -33.66 60.13 52.64
C ASP A 929 -35.00 59.49 52.22
N ALA A 930 -34.81 58.21 51.91
CA ALA A 930 -35.62 57.07 52.35
C ALA A 930 -36.68 56.50 51.39
N LYS A 931 -36.48 55.19 51.19
CA LYS A 931 -37.47 54.11 51.08
C LYS A 931 -38.27 54.00 49.78
N ARG A 932 -37.83 53.00 49.00
CA ARG A 932 -38.62 51.83 48.56
C ARG A 932 -40.14 52.05 48.47
N VAL A 933 -40.66 52.01 47.25
CA VAL A 933 -41.94 51.34 46.96
C VAL A 933 -41.78 50.52 45.69
N LYS A 934 -42.09 49.22 45.80
CA LYS A 934 -42.23 48.28 44.69
C LYS A 934 -43.42 48.66 43.83
N ARG A 935 -43.28 48.53 42.51
CA ARG A 935 -44.24 47.77 41.71
C ARG A 935 -43.51 47.01 40.61
#